data_AF-A0A9W7LHI5-F1
#
_entry.id   AF-A0A9W7LHI5-F1
#
_cell.length_a   1.000
_cell.length_b   1.000
_cell.length_c   1.000
_cell.angle_alpha   90.00
_cell.angle_beta   90.00
_cell.angle_gamma   90.00
#
_symmetry.space_group_name_H-M   'P 1'
#
loop_
_entity.id
_entity.type
_entity.pdbx_description
1 polymer ?
#
loop_
_entity_poly.entity_id
_entity_poly.type
_entity_poly.pdbx_seq_one_letter_code
_entity_poly.pdbx_strand_id
1 'polypeptide(L)'
;MAANNHQTQEPKKRKQISSSNIDRDSSKSKKPKLLASTPSKNPSNKLLKIPFNPSKQKREHPSHSKFKKPESGNENKELTKRERRIQAKELAEARKKRRKPHYTLEQELASLWEKMRRRNIAKEDRSKLITEALPKMKGKIPEIAGSHVSSRILQTCVKYCSQAERDSVFSELQPHLLTLSCNAYAVHLVKKMLDTASKRQLAGVISSLRGHVASLLRHMVGSLVIEHAYQLGNATQKQELLMELYSTELHLFKDLSSIKESRLTDVILKLGLQKSSVIRHMSLVIQPILEKGIVDHSMIHRVLVEYMSIADQSTAADIIQQLSGPLLVRMIHTQEGSKIGMLCVKHGSAKERKKIIKGMKGHISNIMHDQCGCMVLVGIVSMVDDTKLITKFIIRELQATLKELALDKSGRRLLLQLLHPNCSRYLNSNDLAFLNLSVPSLSAKNDSRVGSEKFSRDKECIKEAAKSDIPEENLDEEPTKETATTDPDMKEAESGNCKSNILEEDLYSAEGGKKDPSLRRRELLVKSGLAENLVDVCIEDAGELLTSNFGKEVMFEVAMGGSDGILHPALDEKLNNLHEAIAALAAKLKSEESEEEHVLENFHSSRTIRKLILDCPAFASTLWKKSLKGKSQLWAQGHSSKVVSAFWESSDSEVRKMAKEELKPLIDGGILKIPENMQSANED
;
A
#
# COMPACT_ATOMS: atom_id res chain seq x y z
N MET A 1 -60.51 61.18 12.96
CA MET A 1 -61.47 60.15 13.44
C MET A 1 -60.72 58.83 13.53
N ALA A 2 -61.03 58.00 14.55
CA ALA A 2 -60.42 56.70 14.87
C ALA A 2 -58.90 56.72 15.21
N ALA A 3 -58.56 56.14 16.36
CA ALA A 3 -57.22 55.94 16.92
C ALA A 3 -56.97 54.41 17.11
N ASN A 4 -55.81 53.86 17.51
CA ASN A 4 -54.56 54.43 18.04
C ASN A 4 -53.35 53.47 17.82
N ASN A 5 -52.14 53.94 18.16
CA ASN A 5 -50.79 53.39 17.86
C ASN A 5 -50.29 52.07 18.51
N HIS A 6 -49.24 51.49 17.87
CA HIS A 6 -48.04 50.74 18.40
C HIS A 6 -48.23 49.50 19.33
N GLN A 7 -47.37 48.46 19.39
CA GLN A 7 -45.89 48.38 19.34
C GLN A 7 -45.37 46.91 19.12
N THR A 8 -44.05 46.65 19.27
CA THR A 8 -43.27 45.49 18.74
C THR A 8 -42.90 44.36 19.74
N GLN A 9 -42.66 43.13 19.21
CA GLN A 9 -41.76 42.04 19.72
C GLN A 9 -42.06 41.39 21.11
N GLU A 10 -41.74 40.13 21.46
CA GLU A 10 -41.06 38.96 20.85
C GLU A 10 -41.65 37.62 21.44
N PRO A 11 -41.24 36.39 21.03
CA PRO A 11 -42.08 35.18 21.13
C PRO A 11 -41.97 34.30 22.40
N LYS A 12 -42.92 33.34 22.50
CA LYS A 12 -43.25 32.56 23.71
C LYS A 12 -42.50 31.22 23.84
N LYS A 13 -42.18 30.85 25.09
CA LYS A 13 -41.88 29.48 25.53
C LYS A 13 -43.12 28.57 25.42
N ARG A 14 -42.94 27.25 25.24
CA ARG A 14 -43.96 26.24 25.59
C ARG A 14 -43.35 24.97 26.19
N LYS A 15 -44.06 24.36 27.15
CA LYS A 15 -43.68 23.14 27.90
C LYS A 15 -44.35 21.89 27.30
N GLN A 16 -43.68 20.74 27.50
CA GLN A 16 -44.16 19.37 27.79
C GLN A 16 -45.53 18.87 27.28
N ILE A 17 -45.56 17.62 26.80
CA ILE A 17 -46.25 16.45 27.41
C ILE A 17 -45.89 15.14 26.64
N SER A 18 -46.12 13.97 27.26
CA SER A 18 -45.90 12.59 26.78
C SER A 18 -47.21 11.95 26.24
N SER A 19 -47.28 10.82 25.52
CA SER A 19 -46.32 9.75 25.11
C SER A 19 -46.97 8.95 23.94
N SER A 20 -46.27 8.13 23.14
CA SER A 20 -45.91 6.73 23.46
C SER A 20 -45.32 6.00 22.24
N ASN A 21 -44.72 4.83 22.49
CA ASN A 21 -44.05 3.83 21.65
C ASN A 21 -44.37 3.73 20.13
N ILE A 22 -43.32 3.43 19.34
CA ILE A 22 -43.23 2.28 18.41
C ILE A 22 -41.73 1.99 18.13
N ASP A 23 -41.36 0.72 18.05
CA ASP A 23 -39.97 0.26 17.86
C ASP A 23 -39.41 0.53 16.45
N ARG A 24 -38.14 0.95 16.39
CA ARG A 24 -37.24 0.73 15.23
C ARG A 24 -35.79 0.64 15.70
N ASP A 25 -35.23 -0.56 15.62
CA ASP A 25 -33.83 -0.81 15.94
C ASP A 25 -32.92 -0.25 14.83
N SER A 26 -31.80 0.38 15.20
CA SER A 26 -30.84 0.92 14.23
C SER A 26 -29.40 0.77 14.73
N SER A 27 -28.64 -0.03 13.99
CA SER A 27 -27.30 -0.48 14.36
C SER A 27 -26.27 0.63 14.21
N LYS A 28 -25.45 0.85 15.26
CA LYS A 28 -24.22 1.65 15.17
C LYS A 28 -23.01 0.83 15.62
N SER A 29 -21.99 0.85 14.77
CA SER A 29 -20.78 0.03 14.84
C SER A 29 -19.93 0.33 16.08
N LYS A 30 -19.44 -0.72 16.74
CA LYS A 30 -18.47 -0.65 17.84
C LYS A 30 -17.11 -1.23 17.41
N LYS A 31 -16.04 -0.52 17.74
CA LYS A 31 -14.65 -0.98 17.56
C LYS A 31 -14.37 -2.22 18.44
N PRO A 32 -13.59 -3.20 17.97
CA PRO A 32 -13.30 -4.42 18.73
C PRO A 32 -12.33 -4.17 19.90
N LYS A 33 -12.50 -4.94 20.98
CA LYS A 33 -11.58 -5.01 22.12
C LYS A 33 -10.58 -6.15 21.92
N LEU A 34 -9.33 -5.93 22.33
CA LEU A 34 -8.30 -6.97 22.43
C LEU A 34 -8.71 -8.02 23.47
N LEU A 35 -8.61 -9.31 23.10
CA LEU A 35 -8.82 -10.45 23.99
C LEU A 35 -7.50 -10.82 24.68
N ALA A 36 -7.54 -10.92 26.01
CA ALA A 36 -6.45 -11.50 26.79
C ALA A 36 -6.57 -13.03 26.81
N SER A 37 -5.44 -13.72 26.63
CA SER A 37 -5.36 -15.18 26.63
C SER A 37 -5.44 -15.76 28.05
N THR A 38 -6.30 -16.77 28.25
CA THR A 38 -6.34 -17.60 29.46
C THR A 38 -5.31 -18.75 29.41
N PRO A 39 -4.62 -19.08 30.51
CA PRO A 39 -3.71 -20.24 30.57
C PRO A 39 -4.46 -21.55 30.91
N SER A 40 -3.99 -22.68 30.37
CA SER A 40 -4.48 -24.03 30.73
C SER A 40 -3.57 -24.72 31.76
N LYS A 41 -3.95 -25.92 32.23
CA LYS A 41 -3.51 -26.51 33.51
C LYS A 41 -2.48 -27.66 33.38
N ASN A 42 -1.42 -27.58 34.20
CA ASN A 42 -0.79 -28.68 35.00
C ASN A 42 -0.03 -29.83 34.27
N PRO A 43 0.90 -30.59 34.94
CA PRO A 43 0.91 -30.88 36.39
C PRO A 43 2.25 -30.89 37.20
N SER A 44 2.07 -30.68 38.51
CA SER A 44 2.73 -31.27 39.70
C SER A 44 4.27 -31.35 39.86
N ASN A 45 4.77 -30.75 40.94
CA ASN A 45 5.14 -31.54 42.13
C ASN A 45 5.00 -30.77 43.47
N LYS A 46 4.88 -31.49 44.59
CA LYS A 46 4.50 -30.96 45.94
C LYS A 46 5.70 -30.55 46.80
N LEU A 47 5.48 -29.66 47.78
CA LEU A 47 5.83 -29.91 49.20
C LEU A 47 5.07 -28.96 50.17
N LEU A 48 4.26 -29.59 51.04
CA LEU A 48 3.80 -29.24 52.40
C LEU A 48 3.22 -27.85 52.77
N LYS A 49 2.02 -27.91 53.38
CA LYS A 49 1.42 -26.90 54.26
C LYS A 49 1.25 -27.48 55.67
N ILE A 50 1.36 -26.65 56.70
CA ILE A 50 0.69 -26.84 58.00
C ILE A 50 -0.05 -25.53 58.34
N PRO A 51 -1.34 -25.55 58.73
CA PRO A 51 -2.12 -24.35 59.01
C PRO A 51 -2.28 -24.07 60.51
N PHE A 52 -2.47 -22.81 60.91
CA PHE A 52 -3.21 -22.48 62.14
C PHE A 52 -3.84 -21.07 62.10
N ASN A 53 -4.98 -20.92 62.78
CA ASN A 53 -5.82 -19.71 62.81
C ASN A 53 -5.64 -18.97 64.16
N PRO A 54 -5.95 -17.65 64.30
CA PRO A 54 -5.43 -16.84 65.40
C PRO A 54 -6.30 -16.85 66.67
N SER A 55 -5.64 -16.78 67.83
CA SER A 55 -6.26 -16.50 69.14
C SER A 55 -5.76 -15.16 69.71
N LYS A 56 -6.65 -14.43 70.39
CA LYS A 56 -6.38 -13.12 71.01
C LYS A 56 -5.51 -13.26 72.26
N GLN A 57 -4.60 -12.30 72.51
CA GLN A 57 -4.38 -11.79 73.87
C GLN A 57 -3.77 -10.37 73.88
N LYS A 58 -3.99 -9.65 74.99
CA LYS A 58 -3.71 -8.21 75.18
C LYS A 58 -2.25 -7.96 75.58
N ARG A 59 -1.76 -6.73 75.34
CA ARG A 59 -0.88 -5.95 76.25
C ARG A 59 -0.94 -4.44 75.91
N GLU A 60 -1.74 -3.75 76.72
CA GLU A 60 -1.41 -2.58 77.55
C GLU A 60 -0.67 -1.34 77.01
N HIS A 61 -1.22 -0.18 77.36
CA HIS A 61 -0.65 1.17 77.20
C HIS A 61 -0.02 1.67 78.51
N PRO A 62 1.07 2.44 78.46
CA PRO A 62 1.45 3.38 79.52
C PRO A 62 0.67 4.72 79.41
N SER A 63 0.71 5.50 80.49
CA SER A 63 -0.28 6.50 80.86
C SER A 63 0.02 7.97 80.49
N HIS A 64 -1.02 8.79 80.65
CA HIS A 64 -1.07 10.25 80.48
C HIS A 64 0.11 11.07 81.04
N SER A 65 0.40 12.19 80.35
CA SER A 65 0.66 13.48 81.00
C SER A 65 -0.31 14.55 80.44
N LYS A 66 -0.61 15.59 81.25
CA LYS A 66 -1.62 16.64 80.98
C LYS A 66 -0.95 18.00 80.71
N PHE A 67 -1.78 18.98 80.36
CA PHE A 67 -1.50 20.40 80.07
C PHE A 67 -0.98 20.68 78.63
N LYS A 68 -1.42 21.75 77.93
CA LYS A 68 -2.36 22.83 78.26
C LYS A 68 -3.04 23.30 76.96
N LYS A 69 -4.36 23.55 76.97
CA LYS A 69 -5.00 24.32 75.88
C LYS A 69 -4.60 25.79 76.04
N PRO A 70 -4.18 26.49 74.98
CA PRO A 70 -4.35 27.94 74.92
C PRO A 70 -5.82 28.22 74.57
N GLU A 71 -6.50 28.98 75.42
CA GLU A 71 -7.74 29.65 75.02
C GLU A 71 -7.37 30.90 74.23
N SER A 72 -7.60 30.85 72.91
CA SER A 72 -7.74 32.04 72.09
C SER A 72 -8.92 31.78 71.16
N GLY A 73 -10.02 32.49 71.39
CA GLY A 73 -11.24 32.27 70.62
C GLY A 73 -11.03 32.53 69.13
N ASN A 74 -11.45 31.59 68.30
CA ASN A 74 -11.91 31.91 66.96
C ASN A 74 -12.98 30.90 66.53
N GLU A 75 -13.93 31.37 65.74
CA GLU A 75 -15.20 30.69 65.48
C GLU A 75 -15.01 29.30 64.87
N ASN A 76 -15.50 28.25 65.54
CA ASN A 76 -15.73 26.95 64.90
C ASN A 76 -16.98 27.04 64.00
N LYS A 77 -16.86 27.76 62.87
CA LYS A 77 -17.83 27.65 61.77
C LYS A 77 -17.79 26.21 61.27
N GLU A 78 -18.90 25.49 61.47
CA GLU A 78 -19.01 24.10 61.05
C GLU A 78 -19.01 24.04 59.51
N LEU A 79 -17.82 23.82 58.94
CA LEU A 79 -17.57 23.93 57.50
C LEU A 79 -18.58 23.10 56.71
N THR A 80 -19.31 23.78 55.84
CA THR A 80 -20.31 23.17 54.97
C THR A 80 -19.69 22.08 54.11
N LYS A 81 -20.52 21.17 53.59
CA LYS A 81 -20.09 20.11 52.65
C LYS A 81 -19.40 20.69 51.39
N ARG A 82 -19.64 21.98 51.07
CA ARG A 82 -18.96 22.72 50.00
C ARG A 82 -17.57 23.18 50.43
N GLU A 83 -17.43 23.80 51.60
CA GLU A 83 -16.13 24.28 52.11
C GLU A 83 -15.17 23.13 52.42
N ARG A 84 -15.64 22.02 53.01
CA ARG A 84 -14.83 20.80 53.19
C ARG A 84 -14.31 20.24 51.87
N ARG A 85 -15.07 20.34 50.77
CA ARG A 85 -14.61 19.95 49.42
C ARG A 85 -13.58 20.93 48.85
N ILE A 86 -13.73 22.23 49.12
CA ILE A 86 -12.78 23.26 48.71
C ILE A 86 -11.44 23.06 49.43
N GLN A 87 -11.45 22.96 50.76
CA GLN A 87 -10.23 22.72 51.55
C GLN A 87 -9.55 21.38 51.18
N ALA A 88 -10.32 20.30 50.96
CA ALA A 88 -9.75 19.03 50.50
C ALA A 88 -9.10 19.15 49.11
N LYS A 89 -9.68 19.97 48.21
CA LYS A 89 -9.10 20.26 46.89
C LYS A 89 -7.84 21.12 47.01
N GLU A 90 -7.86 22.18 47.81
CA GLU A 90 -6.70 23.05 48.07
C GLU A 90 -5.53 22.28 48.68
N LEU A 91 -5.80 21.42 49.67
CA LEU A 91 -4.80 20.61 50.33
C LEU A 91 -4.25 19.52 49.37
N ALA A 92 -5.08 18.98 48.47
CA ALA A 92 -4.62 18.11 47.39
C ALA A 92 -3.79 18.85 46.33
N GLU A 93 -4.12 20.10 46.00
CA GLU A 93 -3.34 20.94 45.09
C GLU A 93 -2.01 21.40 45.72
N ALA A 94 -1.98 21.75 47.00
CA ALA A 94 -0.75 22.02 47.75
C ALA A 94 0.18 20.79 47.78
N ARG A 95 -0.37 19.58 47.97
CA ARG A 95 0.36 18.32 47.85
C ARG A 95 0.91 18.09 46.44
N LYS A 96 0.20 18.48 45.38
CA LYS A 96 0.69 18.41 43.99
C LYS A 96 1.79 19.44 43.71
N LYS A 97 1.60 20.69 44.14
CA LYS A 97 2.61 21.77 44.08
C LYS A 97 3.94 21.35 44.73
N ARG A 98 3.90 20.67 45.88
CA ARG A 98 5.10 20.15 46.57
C ARG A 98 5.75 18.91 45.90
N ARG A 99 5.02 18.15 45.07
CA ARG A 99 5.50 16.90 44.45
C ARG A 99 6.01 17.05 43.00
N LYS A 100 5.66 18.14 42.34
CA LYS A 100 5.96 18.39 40.91
C LYS A 100 6.69 19.73 40.76
N PRO A 101 7.98 19.75 40.40
CA PRO A 101 8.78 20.99 40.31
C PRO A 101 8.18 22.10 39.43
N HIS A 102 7.33 21.76 38.46
CA HIS A 102 6.77 22.70 37.49
C HIS A 102 5.23 22.74 37.49
N TYR A 103 4.56 22.32 38.58
CA TYR A 103 3.09 22.22 38.62
C TYR A 103 2.35 23.53 38.31
N THR A 104 2.84 24.68 38.79
CA THR A 104 2.24 26.00 38.53
C THR A 104 2.35 26.37 37.06
N LEU A 105 3.52 26.15 36.45
CA LEU A 105 3.75 26.35 35.02
C LEU A 105 2.86 25.41 34.17
N GLU A 106 2.72 24.13 34.54
CA GLU A 106 1.78 23.22 33.86
C GLU A 106 0.32 23.73 33.92
N GLN A 107 -0.10 24.34 35.05
CA GLN A 107 -1.44 24.94 35.18
C GLN A 107 -1.63 26.19 34.31
N GLU A 108 -0.66 27.12 34.31
CA GLU A 108 -0.69 28.32 33.45
C GLU A 108 -0.76 27.93 31.98
N LEU A 109 0.15 27.06 31.52
CA LEU A 109 0.20 26.59 30.14
C LEU A 109 -1.09 25.87 29.74
N ALA A 110 -1.69 25.07 30.63
CA ALA A 110 -2.97 24.42 30.37
C ALA A 110 -4.12 25.45 30.19
N SER A 111 -4.10 26.55 30.94
CA SER A 111 -5.09 27.63 30.81
C SER A 111 -4.97 28.38 29.47
N LEU A 112 -3.74 28.59 28.98
CA LEU A 112 -3.48 29.12 27.63
C LEU A 112 -3.87 28.10 26.56
N TRP A 113 -3.63 26.82 26.81
CA TRP A 113 -3.96 25.74 25.88
C TRP A 113 -5.47 25.60 25.63
N GLU A 114 -6.30 25.68 26.67
CA GLU A 114 -7.77 25.66 26.54
C GLU A 114 -8.35 26.90 25.84
N LYS A 115 -7.57 27.98 25.69
CA LYS A 115 -7.88 29.10 24.78
C LYS A 115 -7.42 28.78 23.35
N MET A 116 -6.14 28.43 23.15
CA MET A 116 -5.53 28.27 21.81
C MET A 116 -6.11 27.10 21.00
N ARG A 117 -6.57 26.03 21.67
CA ARG A 117 -7.07 24.79 21.05
C ARG A 117 -8.51 24.86 20.53
N ARG A 118 -9.22 25.96 20.79
CA ARG A 118 -10.60 26.16 20.32
C ARG A 118 -10.64 26.14 18.79
N ARG A 119 -11.72 25.62 18.22
CA ARG A 119 -11.90 25.58 16.75
C ARG A 119 -12.07 26.98 16.17
N ASN A 120 -12.92 27.80 16.81
CA ASN A 120 -13.31 29.13 16.35
C ASN A 120 -12.45 30.21 17.05
N ILE A 121 -11.16 30.27 16.73
CA ILE A 121 -10.24 31.32 17.18
C ILE A 121 -9.50 31.87 15.96
N ALA A 122 -9.36 33.20 15.89
CA ALA A 122 -8.60 33.89 14.84
C ALA A 122 -7.13 33.43 14.84
N LYS A 123 -6.46 33.50 13.68
CA LYS A 123 -5.06 33.05 13.55
C LYS A 123 -4.13 33.91 14.40
N GLU A 124 -4.42 35.21 14.41
CA GLU A 124 -3.70 36.29 15.07
C GLU A 124 -3.78 36.12 16.59
N ASP A 125 -4.98 35.86 17.13
CA ASP A 125 -5.17 35.61 18.57
C ASP A 125 -4.59 34.28 19.02
N ARG A 126 -4.64 33.25 18.17
CA ARG A 126 -3.91 32.00 18.43
C ARG A 126 -2.40 32.24 18.46
N SER A 127 -1.87 33.07 17.56
CA SER A 127 -0.45 33.45 17.55
C SER A 127 -0.04 34.18 18.82
N LYS A 128 -0.80 35.18 19.26
CA LYS A 128 -0.54 35.92 20.52
C LYS A 128 -0.43 34.98 21.72
N LEU A 129 -1.36 34.02 21.86
CA LEU A 129 -1.34 33.03 22.95
C LEU A 129 -0.13 32.08 22.89
N ILE A 130 0.42 31.83 21.70
CA ILE A 130 1.61 30.98 21.51
C ILE A 130 2.88 31.75 21.81
N THR A 131 2.98 33.00 21.37
CA THR A 131 4.08 33.91 21.70
C THR A 131 4.09 34.28 23.19
N GLU A 132 2.95 34.19 23.90
CA GLU A 132 2.91 34.23 25.38
C GLU A 132 3.40 32.91 26.00
N ALA A 133 3.00 31.76 25.45
CA ALA A 133 3.28 30.44 26.02
C ALA A 133 4.73 29.97 25.81
N LEU A 134 5.33 30.17 24.64
CA LEU A 134 6.66 29.67 24.31
C LEU A 134 7.78 30.24 25.21
N PRO A 135 7.85 31.57 25.50
CA PRO A 135 8.85 32.12 26.42
C PRO A 135 8.73 31.54 27.84
N LYS A 136 7.51 31.26 28.32
CA LYS A 136 7.28 30.61 29.62
C LYS A 136 7.83 29.16 29.68
N MET A 137 8.00 28.51 28.52
CA MET A 137 8.53 27.15 28.40
C MET A 137 10.05 27.09 28.15
N LYS A 138 10.68 28.21 27.78
CA LYS A 138 12.12 28.30 27.45
C LYS A 138 13.01 27.79 28.60
N GLY A 139 14.02 27.00 28.26
CA GLY A 139 14.90 26.30 29.19
C GLY A 139 14.28 25.08 29.89
N LYS A 140 13.03 24.73 29.55
CA LYS A 140 12.25 23.60 30.11
C LYS A 140 11.55 22.80 29.03
N ILE A 141 11.79 23.11 27.75
CA ILE A 141 11.13 22.48 26.60
C ILE A 141 11.36 20.95 26.57
N PRO A 142 12.55 20.40 26.89
CA PRO A 142 12.76 18.95 26.96
C PRO A 142 11.88 18.25 28.02
N GLU A 143 11.76 18.82 29.22
CA GLU A 143 10.91 18.27 30.29
C GLU A 143 9.42 18.34 29.93
N ILE A 144 9.00 19.46 29.34
CA ILE A 144 7.63 19.70 28.88
C ILE A 144 7.26 18.74 27.75
N ALA A 145 8.18 18.51 26.80
CA ALA A 145 8.03 17.52 25.73
C ALA A 145 7.85 16.09 26.29
N GLY A 146 8.54 15.76 27.37
CA GLY A 146 8.41 14.46 28.07
C GLY A 146 7.17 14.29 28.95
N SER A 147 6.38 15.34 29.21
CA SER A 147 5.21 15.29 30.12
C SER A 147 3.92 14.83 29.41
N HIS A 148 3.16 13.94 30.06
CA HIS A 148 1.87 13.41 29.56
C HIS A 148 0.85 14.50 29.17
N VAL A 149 0.83 15.64 29.88
CA VAL A 149 -0.11 16.73 29.62
C VAL A 149 0.55 17.82 28.78
N SER A 150 1.72 18.28 29.20
CA SER A 150 2.36 19.48 28.67
C SER A 150 2.95 19.29 27.27
N SER A 151 3.26 18.04 26.88
CA SER A 151 3.65 17.68 25.50
C SER A 151 2.60 18.08 24.45
N ARG A 152 1.30 17.93 24.77
CA ARG A 152 0.19 18.33 23.86
C ARG A 152 0.10 19.84 23.68
N ILE A 153 0.46 20.59 24.72
CA ILE A 153 0.51 22.05 24.68
C ILE A 153 1.63 22.49 23.74
N LEU A 154 2.83 21.93 23.94
CA LEU A 154 4.00 22.21 23.10
C LEU A 154 3.80 21.76 21.65
N GLN A 155 3.17 20.60 21.39
CA GLN A 155 2.76 20.18 20.03
C GLN A 155 1.81 21.20 19.37
N THR A 156 0.90 21.79 20.14
CA THR A 156 -0.04 22.81 19.65
C THR A 156 0.70 24.11 19.33
N CYS A 157 1.66 24.52 20.19
CA CYS A 157 2.51 25.67 19.95
C CYS A 157 3.36 25.49 18.69
N VAL A 158 4.11 24.38 18.57
CA VAL A 158 4.96 24.07 17.41
C VAL A 158 4.18 24.06 16.09
N LYS A 159 2.92 23.57 16.11
CA LYS A 159 2.05 23.52 14.93
C LYS A 159 1.69 24.90 14.37
N TYR A 160 1.55 25.93 15.21
CA TYR A 160 1.02 27.24 14.79
C TYR A 160 1.96 28.43 15.09
N CYS A 161 3.12 28.20 15.71
CA CYS A 161 4.17 29.21 15.89
C CYS A 161 4.83 29.62 14.57
N SER A 162 5.50 30.78 14.61
CA SER A 162 6.37 31.27 13.53
C SER A 162 7.60 30.37 13.33
N GLN A 163 8.28 30.52 12.20
CA GLN A 163 9.48 29.73 11.91
C GLN A 163 10.62 29.99 12.92
N ALA A 164 10.85 31.26 13.30
CA ALA A 164 11.88 31.61 14.29
C ALA A 164 11.60 31.01 15.68
N GLU A 165 10.33 31.03 16.12
CA GLU A 165 9.90 30.35 17.35
C GLU A 165 10.13 28.83 17.25
N ARG A 166 9.81 28.21 16.09
CA ARG A 166 10.03 26.78 15.85
C ARG A 166 11.52 26.42 15.86
N ASP A 167 12.38 27.25 15.28
CA ASP A 167 13.82 27.04 15.24
C ASP A 167 14.45 27.17 16.63
N SER A 168 13.93 28.08 17.48
CA SER A 168 14.30 28.15 18.90
C SER A 168 13.89 26.89 19.66
N VAL A 169 12.66 26.38 19.45
CA VAL A 169 12.18 25.13 20.06
C VAL A 169 13.02 23.94 19.58
N PHE A 170 13.38 23.90 18.30
CA PHE A 170 14.24 22.85 17.72
C PHE A 170 15.62 22.86 18.37
N SER A 171 16.23 24.04 18.49
CA SER A 171 17.58 24.19 19.07
C SER A 171 17.65 23.72 20.53
N GLU A 172 16.61 23.99 21.33
CA GLU A 172 16.55 23.52 22.73
C GLU A 172 16.31 22.01 22.83
N LEU A 173 15.64 21.41 21.84
CA LEU A 173 15.30 19.97 21.84
C LEU A 173 16.38 19.09 21.20
N GLN A 174 17.21 19.63 20.31
CA GLN A 174 18.23 18.87 19.55
C GLN A 174 19.15 18.02 20.45
N PRO A 175 19.70 18.51 21.58
CA PRO A 175 20.58 17.70 22.44
C PRO A 175 19.87 16.53 23.14
N HIS A 176 18.54 16.62 23.28
CA HIS A 176 17.71 15.64 23.99
C HIS A 176 16.93 14.70 23.05
N LEU A 177 17.12 14.87 21.73
CA LEU A 177 16.30 14.23 20.70
C LEU A 177 16.29 12.70 20.79
N LEU A 178 17.42 12.08 21.10
CA LEU A 178 17.55 10.64 21.30
C LEU A 178 16.65 10.14 22.45
N THR A 179 16.76 10.76 23.63
CA THR A 179 15.94 10.44 24.81
C THR A 179 14.45 10.67 24.54
N LEU A 180 14.11 11.75 23.85
CA LEU A 180 12.73 12.09 23.51
C LEU A 180 12.13 11.14 22.46
N SER A 181 12.95 10.59 21.57
CA SER A 181 12.50 9.61 20.57
C SER A 181 11.99 8.30 21.21
N CYS A 182 12.51 7.92 22.37
CA CYS A 182 12.01 6.78 23.15
C CYS A 182 10.79 7.11 24.03
N ASN A 183 10.46 8.39 24.25
CA ASN A 183 9.40 8.80 25.16
C ASN A 183 8.01 8.77 24.48
N ALA A 184 7.08 8.01 25.07
CA ALA A 184 5.74 7.77 24.54
C ALA A 184 4.86 9.02 24.36
N TYR A 185 5.22 10.16 24.96
CA TYR A 185 4.53 11.44 24.80
C TYR A 185 5.27 12.37 23.84
N ALA A 186 6.61 12.42 23.93
CA ALA A 186 7.44 13.29 23.12
C ALA A 186 7.54 12.83 21.65
N VAL A 187 7.39 11.53 21.36
CA VAL A 187 7.44 10.96 19.99
C VAL A 187 6.56 11.73 18.99
N HIS A 188 5.37 12.16 19.40
CA HIS A 188 4.45 12.92 18.55
C HIS A 188 4.96 14.34 18.25
N LEU A 189 5.66 14.96 19.21
CA LEU A 189 6.33 16.24 19.02
C LEU A 189 7.53 16.08 18.08
N VAL A 190 8.38 15.08 18.31
CA VAL A 190 9.56 14.79 17.48
C VAL A 190 9.16 14.56 16.02
N LYS A 191 8.11 13.76 15.76
CA LYS A 191 7.55 13.59 14.41
C LYS A 191 7.03 14.91 13.82
N LYS A 192 6.31 15.72 14.61
CA LYS A 192 5.78 17.03 14.15
C LYS A 192 6.89 18.03 13.82
N MET A 193 8.02 17.95 14.51
CA MET A 193 9.22 18.74 14.20
C MET A 193 9.90 18.24 12.92
N LEU A 194 10.03 16.92 12.73
CA LEU A 194 10.53 16.33 11.50
C LEU A 194 9.68 16.73 10.28
N ASP A 195 8.34 16.73 10.38
CA ASP A 195 7.42 17.21 9.33
C ASP A 195 7.70 18.67 8.88
N THR A 196 8.34 19.46 9.73
CA THR A 196 8.50 20.92 9.56
C THR A 196 9.96 21.37 9.61
N ALA A 197 10.89 20.41 9.59
CA ALA A 197 12.31 20.65 9.60
C ALA A 197 12.80 21.13 8.24
N SER A 198 13.66 22.15 8.22
CA SER A 198 14.47 22.48 7.04
C SER A 198 15.39 21.31 6.67
N LYS A 199 15.86 21.26 5.41
CA LYS A 199 16.81 20.22 4.95
C LYS A 199 18.06 20.12 5.85
N ARG A 200 18.54 21.26 6.39
CA ARG A 200 19.66 21.31 7.35
C ARG A 200 19.30 20.71 8.71
N GLN A 201 18.12 21.04 9.25
CA GLN A 201 17.63 20.46 10.50
C GLN A 201 17.42 18.95 10.38
N LEU A 202 16.82 18.46 9.29
CA LEU A 202 16.65 17.03 9.05
C LEU A 202 18.00 16.30 8.98
N ALA A 203 18.99 16.84 8.26
CA ALA A 203 20.34 16.30 8.24
C ALA A 203 20.98 16.28 9.65
N GLY A 204 20.79 17.34 10.44
CA GLY A 204 21.21 17.40 11.84
C GLY A 204 20.54 16.33 12.71
N VAL A 205 19.23 16.08 12.53
CA VAL A 205 18.53 14.98 13.23
C VAL A 205 19.13 13.63 12.85
N ILE A 206 19.30 13.35 11.57
CA ILE A 206 19.83 12.06 11.08
C ILE A 206 21.25 11.84 11.63
N SER A 207 22.10 12.87 11.62
CA SER A 207 23.42 12.84 12.26
C SER A 207 23.37 12.56 13.76
N SER A 208 22.35 13.04 14.48
CA SER A 208 22.14 12.75 15.92
C SER A 208 21.58 11.34 16.18
N LEU A 209 20.97 10.69 15.19
CA LEU A 209 20.44 9.33 15.29
C LEU A 209 21.49 8.25 15.00
N ARG A 210 22.59 8.62 14.34
CA ARG A 210 23.73 7.74 14.03
C ARG A 210 24.32 7.09 15.29
N GLY A 211 24.67 5.81 15.18
CA GLY A 211 25.09 4.96 16.29
C GLY A 211 23.94 4.44 17.16
N HIS A 212 22.70 4.85 16.89
CA HIS A 212 21.52 4.52 17.69
C HIS A 212 20.34 3.99 16.87
N VAL A 213 20.43 3.98 15.54
CA VAL A 213 19.37 3.52 14.63
C VAL A 213 18.94 2.09 14.95
N ALA A 214 19.89 1.17 15.11
CA ALA A 214 19.59 -0.23 15.42
C ALA A 214 18.97 -0.41 16.83
N SER A 215 19.30 0.48 17.78
CA SER A 215 18.69 0.48 19.12
C SER A 215 17.25 1.00 19.07
N LEU A 216 17.04 2.13 18.39
CA LEU A 216 15.74 2.78 18.23
C LEU A 216 14.76 1.94 17.41
N LEU A 217 15.21 1.27 16.35
CA LEU A 217 14.37 0.41 15.50
C LEU A 217 13.83 -0.81 16.28
N ARG A 218 14.59 -1.32 17.26
CA ARG A 218 14.18 -2.37 18.21
C ARG A 218 13.26 -1.85 19.34
N HIS A 219 12.92 -0.56 19.38
CA HIS A 219 12.10 0.06 20.42
C HIS A 219 10.72 0.45 19.86
N MET A 220 9.63 0.05 20.54
CA MET A 220 8.24 0.29 20.09
C MET A 220 7.96 1.78 19.76
N VAL A 221 8.47 2.69 20.59
CA VAL A 221 8.34 4.15 20.36
C VAL A 221 9.42 4.71 19.42
N GLY A 222 10.72 4.50 19.70
CA GLY A 222 11.82 5.02 18.88
C GLY A 222 11.78 4.64 17.41
N SER A 223 11.27 3.44 17.08
CA SER A 223 11.11 3.01 15.69
C SER A 223 10.16 3.90 14.88
N LEU A 224 9.17 4.54 15.52
CA LEU A 224 8.27 5.52 14.91
C LEU A 224 8.98 6.83 14.51
N VAL A 225 10.10 7.16 15.14
CA VAL A 225 10.95 8.30 14.79
C VAL A 225 11.91 7.92 13.66
N ILE A 226 12.55 6.76 13.77
CA ILE A 226 13.45 6.25 12.72
C ILE A 226 12.72 6.08 11.39
N GLU A 227 11.56 5.42 11.36
CA GLU A 227 10.76 5.26 10.14
C GLU A 227 10.34 6.62 9.57
N HIS A 228 9.98 7.59 10.41
CA HIS A 228 9.56 8.91 9.96
C HIS A 228 10.72 9.73 9.39
N ALA A 229 11.90 9.67 10.01
CA ALA A 229 13.12 10.26 9.48
C ALA A 229 13.56 9.57 8.17
N TYR A 230 13.43 8.25 8.09
CA TYR A 230 13.69 7.46 6.88
C TYR A 230 12.74 7.86 5.74
N GLN A 231 11.43 7.98 5.99
CA GLN A 231 10.44 8.40 4.98
C GLN A 231 10.77 9.78 4.38
N LEU A 232 11.13 10.75 5.23
CA LEU A 232 11.49 12.12 4.83
C LEU A 232 12.89 12.25 4.21
N GLY A 233 13.78 11.26 4.44
CA GLY A 233 15.15 11.28 3.95
C GLY A 233 15.27 11.17 2.43
N ASN A 234 16.26 11.86 1.87
CA ASN A 234 16.71 11.64 0.49
C ASN A 234 17.44 10.27 0.36
N ALA A 235 17.81 9.88 -0.86
CA ALA A 235 18.45 8.58 -1.11
C ALA A 235 19.74 8.36 -0.27
N THR A 236 20.61 9.37 -0.17
CA THR A 236 21.85 9.31 0.62
C THR A 236 21.57 9.18 2.11
N GLN A 237 20.58 9.91 2.63
CA GLN A 237 20.15 9.86 4.02
C GLN A 237 19.50 8.52 4.39
N LYS A 238 18.69 7.95 3.47
CA LYS A 238 18.15 6.59 3.60
C LYS A 238 19.27 5.55 3.66
N GLN A 239 20.28 5.69 2.80
CA GLN A 239 21.46 4.81 2.83
C GLN A 239 22.24 4.95 4.15
N GLU A 240 22.51 6.17 4.63
CA GLU A 240 23.21 6.39 5.91
C GLU A 240 22.49 5.68 7.08
N LEU A 241 21.17 5.77 7.14
CA LEU A 241 20.35 5.08 8.14
C LEU A 241 20.37 3.54 8.01
N LEU A 242 20.49 3.01 6.78
CA LEU A 242 20.57 1.57 6.54
C LEU A 242 21.95 0.98 6.88
N MET A 243 23.04 1.70 6.64
CA MET A 243 24.42 1.19 6.80
C MET A 243 24.73 0.71 8.23
N GLU A 244 24.23 1.37 9.26
CA GLU A 244 24.38 0.94 10.66
C GLU A 244 23.74 -0.45 10.93
N LEU A 245 22.71 -0.81 10.17
CA LEU A 245 22.01 -2.08 10.33
C LEU A 245 22.75 -3.24 9.68
N TYR A 246 23.68 -2.97 8.75
CA TYR A 246 24.45 -3.98 8.04
C TYR A 246 25.72 -4.42 8.80
N SER A 247 26.42 -3.51 9.48
CA SER A 247 27.56 -3.84 10.35
C SER A 247 27.81 -2.74 11.39
N THR A 248 28.26 -3.14 12.59
CA THR A 248 28.75 -2.21 13.62
C THR A 248 29.87 -1.32 13.13
N GLU A 249 30.78 -1.83 12.31
CA GLU A 249 31.95 -1.07 11.86
C GLU A 249 31.55 0.08 10.94
N LEU A 250 30.45 -0.07 10.19
CA LEU A 250 30.02 0.91 9.21
C LEU A 250 29.67 2.27 9.84
N HIS A 251 29.11 2.31 11.05
CA HIS A 251 28.81 3.59 11.70
C HIS A 251 30.06 4.42 12.07
N LEU A 252 31.26 3.84 12.05
CA LEU A 252 32.52 4.52 12.33
C LEU A 252 33.07 5.29 11.12
N PHE A 253 32.80 4.83 9.90
CA PHE A 253 33.30 5.48 8.67
C PHE A 253 32.54 6.77 8.41
N LYS A 254 33.23 7.92 8.42
CA LYS A 254 32.58 9.21 8.15
C LYS A 254 32.24 9.39 6.66
N ASP A 255 33.01 8.77 5.78
CA ASP A 255 32.93 8.94 4.31
C ASP A 255 32.02 7.92 3.59
N LEU A 256 31.05 7.35 4.31
CA LEU A 256 29.99 6.48 3.74
C LEU A 256 29.23 7.14 2.59
N SER A 257 29.19 8.47 2.55
CA SER A 257 28.60 9.30 1.49
C SER A 257 29.22 9.08 0.10
N SER A 258 30.39 8.44 0.02
CA SER A 258 31.03 8.01 -1.24
C SER A 258 30.48 6.70 -1.82
N ILE A 259 29.67 5.97 -1.05
CA ILE A 259 29.04 4.70 -1.46
C ILE A 259 27.77 5.03 -2.22
N LYS A 260 27.78 4.78 -3.54
CA LYS A 260 26.64 4.96 -4.45
C LYS A 260 25.83 3.67 -4.63
N GLU A 261 26.36 2.57 -4.13
CA GLU A 261 25.85 1.22 -4.22
C GLU A 261 24.60 1.07 -3.35
N SER A 262 23.47 0.72 -3.96
CA SER A 262 22.16 0.65 -3.30
C SER A 262 21.79 -0.75 -2.79
N ARG A 263 22.55 -1.79 -3.18
CA ARG A 263 22.35 -3.19 -2.78
C ARG A 263 23.41 -3.61 -1.78
N LEU A 264 23.02 -4.38 -0.77
CA LEU A 264 23.93 -4.84 0.28
C LEU A 264 25.05 -5.74 -0.27
N THR A 265 24.80 -6.54 -1.29
CA THR A 265 25.83 -7.36 -1.97
C THR A 265 26.98 -6.51 -2.48
N ASP A 266 26.66 -5.36 -3.06
CA ASP A 266 27.61 -4.50 -3.78
C ASP A 266 28.41 -3.68 -2.76
N VAL A 267 27.75 -3.27 -1.67
CA VAL A 267 28.39 -2.68 -0.47
C VAL A 267 29.37 -3.66 0.18
N ILE A 268 28.98 -4.93 0.35
CA ILE A 268 29.85 -5.98 0.92
C ILE A 268 31.11 -6.15 0.07
N LEU A 269 30.96 -6.24 -1.25
CA LEU A 269 32.08 -6.40 -2.18
C LEU A 269 33.01 -5.18 -2.16
N LYS A 270 32.46 -3.97 -2.27
CA LYS A 270 33.23 -2.73 -2.33
C LYS A 270 34.02 -2.43 -1.05
N LEU A 271 33.47 -2.79 0.11
CA LEU A 271 34.10 -2.56 1.41
C LEU A 271 34.88 -3.78 1.94
N GLY A 272 34.94 -4.89 1.19
CA GLY A 272 35.63 -6.11 1.61
C GLY A 272 35.06 -6.77 2.87
N LEU A 273 33.77 -6.57 3.16
CA LEU A 273 33.16 -7.07 4.40
C LEU A 273 33.00 -8.59 4.36
N GLN A 274 33.23 -9.25 5.51
CA GLN A 274 32.90 -10.67 5.62
C GLN A 274 31.37 -10.86 5.72
N LYS A 275 30.80 -11.50 4.69
CA LYS A 275 29.36 -11.81 4.57
C LYS A 275 28.79 -12.48 5.83
N SER A 276 29.53 -13.40 6.45
CA SER A 276 29.16 -14.07 7.71
C SER A 276 29.02 -13.10 8.89
N SER A 277 29.91 -12.10 9.01
CA SER A 277 29.85 -11.08 10.06
C SER A 277 28.64 -10.15 9.86
N VAL A 278 28.37 -9.76 8.62
CA VAL A 278 27.19 -8.95 8.23
C VAL A 278 25.88 -9.69 8.58
N ILE A 279 25.74 -10.96 8.18
CA ILE A 279 24.57 -11.78 8.54
C ILE A 279 24.40 -11.86 10.07
N ARG A 280 25.48 -12.11 10.82
CA ARG A 280 25.44 -12.19 12.28
C ARG A 280 24.97 -10.87 12.92
N HIS A 281 25.49 -9.73 12.47
CA HIS A 281 25.05 -8.42 12.97
C HIS A 281 23.60 -8.12 12.62
N MET A 282 23.21 -8.31 11.36
CA MET A 282 21.83 -8.11 10.91
C MET A 282 20.85 -9.00 11.70
N SER A 283 21.21 -10.24 12.03
CA SER A 283 20.41 -11.10 12.91
C SER A 283 20.18 -10.48 14.29
N LEU A 284 21.22 -9.93 14.94
CA LEU A 284 21.10 -9.26 16.25
C LEU A 284 20.22 -7.99 16.23
N VAL A 285 20.04 -7.39 15.04
CA VAL A 285 19.12 -6.27 14.79
C VAL A 285 17.70 -6.76 14.50
N ILE A 286 17.55 -7.75 13.62
CA ILE A 286 16.28 -8.21 13.06
C ILE A 286 15.50 -9.11 14.02
N GLN A 287 16.14 -10.04 14.74
CA GLN A 287 15.41 -10.99 15.59
C GLN A 287 14.57 -10.26 16.67
N PRO A 288 15.10 -9.28 17.42
CA PRO A 288 14.29 -8.54 18.41
C PRO A 288 13.20 -7.64 17.80
N ILE A 289 13.27 -7.34 16.50
CA ILE A 289 12.22 -6.62 15.75
C ILE A 289 11.06 -7.57 15.44
N LEU A 290 11.36 -8.78 14.96
CA LEU A 290 10.38 -9.81 14.63
C LEU A 290 9.69 -10.37 15.89
N GLU A 291 10.45 -10.66 16.94
CA GLU A 291 9.94 -11.10 18.25
C GLU A 291 8.92 -10.12 18.86
N LYS A 292 9.18 -8.81 18.72
CA LYS A 292 8.28 -7.74 19.19
C LYS A 292 7.17 -7.40 18.19
N GLY A 293 7.21 -7.97 16.98
CA GLY A 293 6.26 -7.68 15.91
C GLY A 293 6.28 -6.22 15.44
N ILE A 294 7.44 -5.55 15.42
CA ILE A 294 7.62 -4.19 14.91
C ILE A 294 7.82 -4.28 13.39
N VAL A 295 6.74 -4.52 12.64
CA VAL A 295 6.80 -4.86 11.20
C VAL A 295 5.96 -3.94 10.31
N ASP A 296 5.64 -2.73 10.77
CA ASP A 296 4.84 -1.76 10.00
C ASP A 296 5.70 -0.74 9.23
N HIS A 297 7.04 -0.82 9.35
CA HIS A 297 7.97 0.24 8.92
C HIS A 297 8.66 -0.13 7.60
N SER A 298 8.59 0.76 6.61
CA SER A 298 9.19 0.55 5.28
C SER A 298 10.70 0.33 5.33
N MET A 299 11.40 0.95 6.28
CA MET A 299 12.83 0.72 6.53
C MET A 299 13.12 -0.74 6.92
N ILE A 300 12.26 -1.35 7.74
CA ILE A 300 12.40 -2.74 8.18
C ILE A 300 12.15 -3.69 7.01
N HIS A 301 11.21 -3.37 6.13
CA HIS A 301 10.95 -4.16 4.92
C HIS A 301 12.18 -4.13 3.99
N ARG A 302 12.80 -2.96 3.78
CA ARG A 302 14.02 -2.88 2.97
C ARG A 302 15.15 -3.72 3.58
N VAL A 303 15.37 -3.60 4.88
CA VAL A 303 16.41 -4.37 5.61
C VAL A 303 16.18 -5.87 5.51
N LEU A 304 14.92 -6.33 5.63
CA LEU A 304 14.57 -7.75 5.49
C LEU A 304 14.79 -8.27 4.06
N VAL A 305 14.50 -7.49 3.01
CA VAL A 305 14.82 -7.88 1.62
C VAL A 305 16.32 -8.03 1.42
N GLU A 306 17.11 -7.05 1.86
CA GLU A 306 18.58 -7.10 1.77
C GLU A 306 19.15 -8.28 2.59
N TYR A 307 18.60 -8.54 3.79
CA TYR A 307 18.98 -9.67 4.63
C TYR A 307 18.72 -11.02 3.94
N MET A 308 17.52 -11.20 3.39
CA MET A 308 17.16 -12.41 2.65
C MET A 308 18.03 -12.61 1.40
N SER A 309 18.50 -11.54 0.75
CA SER A 309 19.42 -11.65 -0.40
C SER A 309 20.79 -12.25 -0.06
N ILE A 310 21.23 -12.13 1.21
CA ILE A 310 22.53 -12.65 1.67
C ILE A 310 22.42 -13.86 2.60
N ALA A 311 21.28 -14.07 3.26
CA ALA A 311 21.07 -15.13 4.26
C ALA A 311 21.43 -16.53 3.75
N ASP A 312 21.88 -17.41 4.64
CA ASP A 312 22.03 -18.84 4.34
C ASP A 312 20.69 -19.57 4.40
N GLN A 313 20.69 -20.85 3.98
CA GLN A 313 19.49 -21.69 3.89
C GLN A 313 18.70 -21.74 5.21
N SER A 314 19.41 -21.93 6.33
CA SER A 314 18.83 -21.97 7.68
C SER A 314 18.19 -20.65 8.06
N THR A 315 18.96 -19.55 7.98
CA THR A 315 18.51 -18.22 8.36
C THR A 315 17.30 -17.78 7.54
N ALA A 316 17.32 -18.00 6.23
CA ALA A 316 16.22 -17.62 5.36
C ALA A 316 14.94 -18.43 5.66
N ALA A 317 15.08 -19.74 5.93
CA ALA A 317 13.96 -20.58 6.34
C ALA A 317 13.36 -20.14 7.70
N ASP A 318 14.20 -19.77 8.67
CA ASP A 318 13.76 -19.28 9.98
C ASP A 318 12.99 -17.95 9.87
N ILE A 319 13.46 -17.02 9.04
CA ILE A 319 12.76 -15.75 8.79
C ILE A 319 11.41 -16.00 8.12
N ILE A 320 11.35 -16.88 7.11
CA ILE A 320 10.07 -17.27 6.47
C ILE A 320 9.13 -17.91 7.51
N GLN A 321 9.63 -18.77 8.39
CA GLN A 321 8.82 -19.42 9.43
C GLN A 321 8.23 -18.40 10.43
N GLN A 322 9.01 -17.39 10.83
CA GLN A 322 8.58 -16.33 11.75
C GLN A 322 7.56 -15.37 11.12
N LEU A 323 7.80 -14.95 9.88
CA LEU A 323 6.92 -14.02 9.16
C LEU A 323 5.59 -14.66 8.76
N SER A 324 5.56 -15.98 8.52
CA SER A 324 4.39 -16.74 8.08
C SER A 324 3.23 -16.70 9.07
N GLY A 325 2.38 -15.68 8.95
CA GLY A 325 1.26 -15.41 9.85
C GLY A 325 0.81 -13.94 9.78
N PRO A 326 0.24 -13.39 10.87
CA PRO A 326 -0.28 -12.02 10.90
C PRO A 326 0.77 -10.92 10.68
N LEU A 327 2.06 -11.20 10.91
CA LEU A 327 3.14 -10.23 10.69
C LEU A 327 3.28 -9.89 9.19
N LEU A 328 3.18 -10.89 8.31
CA LEU A 328 3.31 -10.66 6.87
C LEU A 328 2.20 -9.74 6.32
N VAL A 329 0.97 -9.92 6.80
CA VAL A 329 -0.19 -9.10 6.37
C VAL A 329 0.00 -7.61 6.68
N ARG A 330 0.77 -7.28 7.73
CA ARG A 330 1.08 -5.90 8.11
C ARG A 330 2.11 -5.22 7.20
N MET A 331 2.89 -5.96 6.41
CA MET A 331 3.96 -5.39 5.56
C MET A 331 3.69 -5.42 4.05
N ILE A 332 2.86 -6.35 3.56
CA ILE A 332 2.64 -6.60 2.11
C ILE A 332 2.04 -5.43 1.32
N HIS A 333 1.50 -4.41 1.98
CA HIS A 333 1.00 -3.17 1.35
C HIS A 333 2.11 -2.22 0.85
N THR A 334 3.38 -2.62 0.99
CA THR A 334 4.55 -1.85 0.53
C THR A 334 5.31 -2.62 -0.55
N GLN A 335 6.06 -1.92 -1.40
CA GLN A 335 6.83 -2.57 -2.48
C GLN A 335 7.88 -3.56 -1.94
N GLU A 336 8.62 -3.23 -0.88
CA GLU A 336 9.59 -4.16 -0.30
C GLU A 336 8.90 -5.25 0.54
N GLY A 337 7.82 -4.94 1.26
CA GLY A 337 7.07 -5.91 2.06
C GLY A 337 6.30 -6.94 1.23
N SER A 338 5.84 -6.56 0.04
CA SER A 338 5.26 -7.50 -0.92
C SER A 338 6.31 -8.44 -1.50
N LYS A 339 7.55 -7.98 -1.77
CA LYS A 339 8.67 -8.88 -2.17
C LYS A 339 8.90 -9.95 -1.10
N ILE A 340 8.93 -9.55 0.18
CA ILE A 340 9.02 -10.50 1.31
C ILE A 340 7.83 -11.46 1.30
N GLY A 341 6.62 -10.95 1.02
CA GLY A 341 5.42 -11.76 0.78
C GLY A 341 5.62 -12.84 -0.26
N MET A 342 6.14 -12.47 -1.44
CA MET A 342 6.42 -13.40 -2.53
C MET A 342 7.48 -14.44 -2.16
N LEU A 343 8.60 -14.02 -1.56
CA LEU A 343 9.65 -14.93 -1.10
C LEU A 343 9.13 -15.95 -0.07
N CYS A 344 8.29 -15.50 0.88
CA CYS A 344 7.62 -16.38 1.84
C CYS A 344 6.63 -17.35 1.20
N VAL A 345 5.92 -16.95 0.13
CA VAL A 345 5.00 -17.82 -0.62
C VAL A 345 5.76 -18.85 -1.46
N LYS A 346 6.81 -18.43 -2.17
CA LYS A 346 7.65 -19.28 -3.02
C LYS A 346 8.41 -20.34 -2.23
N HIS A 347 9.15 -19.90 -1.21
CA HIS A 347 10.10 -20.76 -0.48
C HIS A 347 9.53 -21.35 0.82
N GLY A 348 8.40 -20.87 1.33
CA GLY A 348 7.75 -21.46 2.51
C GLY A 348 7.25 -22.88 2.24
N SER A 349 7.23 -23.75 3.26
CA SER A 349 6.62 -25.07 3.13
C SER A 349 5.08 -24.97 3.04
N ALA A 350 4.41 -26.10 2.79
CA ALA A 350 2.95 -26.19 2.85
C ALA A 350 2.38 -25.73 4.22
N LYS A 351 3.15 -25.86 5.31
CA LYS A 351 2.78 -25.37 6.65
C LYS A 351 2.82 -23.84 6.70
N GLU A 352 3.87 -23.22 6.18
CA GLU A 352 4.02 -21.76 6.12
C GLU A 352 2.97 -21.13 5.21
N ARG A 353 2.80 -21.62 3.97
CA ARG A 353 1.79 -21.09 3.03
C ARG A 353 0.37 -21.17 3.60
N LYS A 354 0.07 -22.23 4.35
CA LYS A 354 -1.20 -22.38 5.09
C LYS A 354 -1.36 -21.39 6.24
N LYS A 355 -0.29 -20.98 6.93
CA LYS A 355 -0.34 -19.89 7.90
C LYS A 355 -0.53 -18.54 7.22
N ILE A 356 0.16 -18.28 6.10
CA ILE A 356 0.06 -17.03 5.32
C ILE A 356 -1.39 -16.79 4.86
N ILE A 357 -1.98 -17.75 4.15
CA ILE A 357 -3.37 -17.66 3.63
C ILE A 357 -4.37 -17.49 4.78
N LYS A 358 -4.18 -18.19 5.91
CA LYS A 358 -5.04 -18.01 7.09
C LYS A 358 -4.86 -16.67 7.79
N GLY A 359 -3.65 -16.10 7.76
CA GLY A 359 -3.36 -14.78 8.33
C GLY A 359 -4.06 -13.65 7.57
N MET A 360 -4.19 -13.80 6.25
CA MET A 360 -4.87 -12.83 5.37
C MET A 360 -6.41 -12.84 5.49
N LYS A 361 -7.01 -13.83 6.18
CA LYS A 361 -8.47 -13.97 6.32
C LYS A 361 -9.11 -12.70 6.90
N GLY A 362 -10.13 -12.17 6.23
CA GLY A 362 -10.81 -10.93 6.66
C GLY A 362 -10.04 -9.65 6.29
N HIS A 363 -8.94 -9.79 5.56
CA HIS A 363 -8.20 -8.70 4.92
C HIS A 363 -8.09 -8.88 3.40
N ILE A 364 -8.58 -9.98 2.82
CA ILE A 364 -8.41 -10.31 1.39
C ILE A 364 -8.92 -9.18 0.50
N SER A 365 -10.16 -8.71 0.67
CA SER A 365 -10.71 -7.57 -0.09
C SER A 365 -9.73 -6.37 -0.11
N ASN A 366 -9.27 -5.89 1.05
CA ASN A 366 -8.29 -4.79 1.12
C ASN A 366 -6.98 -5.11 0.37
N ILE A 367 -6.51 -6.36 0.42
CA ILE A 367 -5.29 -6.82 -0.27
C ILE A 367 -5.50 -6.88 -1.79
N MET A 368 -6.73 -7.12 -2.28
CA MET A 368 -7.04 -7.17 -3.72
C MET A 368 -6.91 -5.80 -4.40
N HIS A 369 -7.40 -4.75 -3.75
CA HIS A 369 -7.33 -3.37 -4.26
C HIS A 369 -5.94 -2.74 -4.04
N ASP A 370 -5.13 -3.26 -3.12
CA ASP A 370 -3.76 -2.79 -2.89
C ASP A 370 -2.81 -3.23 -4.00
N GLN A 371 -2.10 -2.26 -4.60
CA GLN A 371 -1.19 -2.50 -5.73
C GLN A 371 -0.03 -3.46 -5.40
N CYS A 372 0.46 -3.47 -4.16
CA CYS A 372 1.55 -4.32 -3.71
C CYS A 372 1.03 -5.65 -3.14
N GLY A 373 -0.05 -5.58 -2.36
CA GLY A 373 -0.70 -6.73 -1.72
C GLY A 373 -1.28 -7.71 -2.73
N CYS A 374 -1.92 -7.22 -3.81
CA CYS A 374 -2.52 -8.06 -4.83
C CYS A 374 -1.48 -8.97 -5.50
N MET A 375 -0.25 -8.48 -5.73
CA MET A 375 0.83 -9.30 -6.30
C MET A 375 1.21 -10.51 -5.41
N VAL A 376 1.01 -10.43 -4.09
CA VAL A 376 1.19 -11.60 -3.20
C VAL A 376 0.05 -12.61 -3.38
N LEU A 377 -1.18 -12.16 -3.64
CA LEU A 377 -2.30 -13.06 -4.00
C LEU A 377 -2.08 -13.72 -5.38
N VAL A 378 -1.56 -12.97 -6.35
CA VAL A 378 -1.14 -13.48 -7.69
C VAL A 378 -0.10 -14.60 -7.52
N GLY A 379 0.90 -14.41 -6.66
CA GLY A 379 1.85 -15.47 -6.29
C GLY A 379 1.19 -16.67 -5.61
N ILE A 380 0.24 -16.45 -4.70
CA ILE A 380 -0.48 -17.53 -4.01
C ILE A 380 -1.26 -18.41 -5.00
N VAL A 381 -2.06 -17.82 -5.90
CA VAL A 381 -2.83 -18.62 -6.89
C VAL A 381 -1.92 -19.31 -7.90
N SER A 382 -0.76 -18.73 -8.21
CA SER A 382 0.21 -19.29 -9.15
C SER A 382 1.00 -20.46 -8.56
N MET A 383 1.36 -20.42 -7.27
CA MET A 383 2.40 -21.30 -6.69
C MET A 383 1.93 -22.23 -5.56
N VAL A 384 0.72 -22.08 -5.01
CA VAL A 384 0.26 -22.87 -3.85
C VAL A 384 -0.57 -24.08 -4.29
N ASP A 385 -0.21 -25.28 -3.81
CA ASP A 385 -0.86 -26.54 -4.22
C ASP A 385 -2.18 -26.84 -3.49
N ASP A 386 -2.38 -26.30 -2.28
CA ASP A 386 -3.61 -26.47 -1.48
C ASP A 386 -4.74 -25.58 -2.01
N THR A 387 -5.21 -25.92 -3.21
CA THR A 387 -6.29 -25.25 -3.92
C THR A 387 -7.58 -25.22 -3.10
N LYS A 388 -7.87 -26.25 -2.29
CA LYS A 388 -9.02 -26.26 -1.37
C LYS A 388 -8.95 -25.15 -0.32
N LEU A 389 -7.74 -24.85 0.19
CA LEU A 389 -7.53 -23.73 1.12
C LEU A 389 -7.67 -22.37 0.42
N ILE A 390 -7.11 -22.22 -0.78
CA ILE A 390 -7.23 -21.00 -1.61
C ILE A 390 -8.71 -20.77 -1.95
N THR A 391 -9.43 -21.79 -2.42
CA THR A 391 -10.87 -21.68 -2.72
C THR A 391 -11.68 -21.26 -1.50
N LYS A 392 -11.37 -21.80 -0.32
CA LYS A 392 -12.09 -21.48 0.92
C LYS A 392 -11.91 -20.04 1.40
N PHE A 393 -10.73 -19.44 1.23
CA PHE A 393 -10.37 -18.16 1.83
C PHE A 393 -10.16 -17.01 0.86
N ILE A 394 -9.80 -17.30 -0.40
CA ILE A 394 -9.53 -16.29 -1.43
C ILE A 394 -10.69 -16.30 -2.42
N ILE A 395 -10.89 -17.41 -3.16
CA ILE A 395 -11.86 -17.46 -4.28
C ILE A 395 -13.31 -17.13 -3.85
N ARG A 396 -13.72 -17.52 -2.64
CA ARG A 396 -15.04 -17.15 -2.09
C ARG A 396 -15.19 -15.66 -1.78
N GLU A 397 -14.11 -14.96 -1.41
CA GLU A 397 -14.15 -13.50 -1.23
C GLU A 397 -14.13 -12.79 -2.60
N LEU A 398 -13.43 -13.34 -3.60
CA LEU A 398 -13.50 -12.89 -5.02
C LEU A 398 -14.93 -12.98 -5.57
N GLN A 399 -15.57 -14.15 -5.44
CA GLN A 399 -16.92 -14.41 -5.97
C GLN A 399 -17.98 -13.42 -5.47
N ALA A 400 -17.77 -12.80 -4.30
CA ALA A 400 -18.67 -11.80 -3.73
C ALA A 400 -18.47 -10.37 -4.29
N THR A 401 -17.40 -10.10 -5.04
CA THR A 401 -16.98 -8.75 -5.47
C THR A 401 -16.49 -8.70 -6.94
N LEU A 402 -16.85 -9.69 -7.77
CA LEU A 402 -16.29 -9.87 -9.12
C LEU A 402 -16.38 -8.63 -10.03
N LYS A 403 -17.54 -7.95 -10.07
CA LYS A 403 -17.73 -6.73 -10.86
C LYS A 403 -16.72 -5.63 -10.45
N GLU A 404 -16.68 -5.33 -9.15
CA GLU A 404 -15.77 -4.33 -8.58
C GLU A 404 -14.31 -4.69 -8.87
N LEU A 405 -13.94 -5.97 -8.74
CA LEU A 405 -12.59 -6.44 -9.02
C LEU A 405 -12.20 -6.37 -10.50
N ALA A 406 -13.11 -6.67 -11.41
CA ALA A 406 -12.85 -6.59 -12.86
C ALA A 406 -12.64 -5.13 -13.33
N LEU A 407 -13.33 -4.18 -12.69
CA LEU A 407 -13.19 -2.75 -12.93
C LEU A 407 -11.98 -2.11 -12.20
N ASP A 408 -11.35 -2.81 -11.24
CA ASP A 408 -10.26 -2.26 -10.42
C ASP A 408 -8.88 -2.32 -11.09
N LYS A 409 -8.01 -1.35 -10.76
CA LYS A 409 -6.64 -1.26 -11.30
C LYS A 409 -5.73 -2.41 -10.82
N SER A 410 -5.91 -2.86 -9.58
CA SER A 410 -5.13 -3.91 -8.91
C SER A 410 -5.88 -5.24 -8.91
N GLY A 411 -7.17 -5.24 -8.55
CA GLY A 411 -7.99 -6.42 -8.32
C GLY A 411 -8.08 -7.35 -9.53
N ARG A 412 -8.25 -6.79 -10.73
CA ARG A 412 -8.34 -7.59 -11.96
C ARG A 412 -7.10 -8.41 -12.27
N ARG A 413 -5.91 -8.02 -11.76
CA ARG A 413 -4.66 -8.78 -11.95
C ARG A 413 -4.78 -10.22 -11.49
N LEU A 414 -5.58 -10.47 -10.44
CA LEU A 414 -5.81 -11.82 -9.93
C LEU A 414 -6.74 -12.64 -10.83
N LEU A 415 -7.76 -12.00 -11.42
CA LEU A 415 -8.63 -12.62 -12.43
C LEU A 415 -7.84 -12.93 -13.71
N LEU A 416 -7.08 -11.95 -14.20
CA LEU A 416 -6.26 -12.07 -15.39
C LEU A 416 -5.16 -13.14 -15.23
N GLN A 417 -4.50 -13.27 -14.07
CA GLN A 417 -3.54 -14.36 -13.84
C GLN A 417 -4.19 -15.75 -13.88
N LEU A 418 -5.48 -15.86 -13.47
CA LEU A 418 -6.21 -17.13 -13.57
C LEU A 418 -6.70 -17.40 -15.00
N LEU A 419 -7.11 -16.37 -15.74
CA LEU A 419 -7.59 -16.48 -17.12
C LEU A 419 -6.45 -16.70 -18.12
N HIS A 420 -5.33 -15.97 -17.97
CA HIS A 420 -4.19 -15.92 -18.88
C HIS A 420 -2.89 -15.67 -18.07
N PRO A 421 -2.26 -16.74 -17.54
CA PRO A 421 -1.16 -16.60 -16.60
C PRO A 421 0.07 -15.96 -17.24
N ASN A 422 0.78 -15.12 -16.48
CA ASN A 422 2.04 -14.48 -16.87
C ASN A 422 2.01 -13.60 -18.14
N CYS A 423 0.81 -13.24 -18.63
CA CYS A 423 0.66 -12.45 -19.84
C CYS A 423 1.28 -11.04 -19.69
N SER A 424 2.26 -10.73 -20.54
CA SER A 424 2.98 -9.45 -20.59
C SER A 424 2.10 -8.23 -20.86
N ARG A 425 0.88 -8.46 -21.38
CA ARG A 425 -0.15 -7.43 -21.58
C ARG A 425 -0.73 -6.89 -20.27
N TYR A 426 -0.80 -7.73 -19.24
CA TYR A 426 -1.47 -7.42 -17.96
C TYR A 426 -0.49 -7.28 -16.79
N LEU A 427 0.64 -7.98 -16.86
CA LEU A 427 1.75 -7.91 -15.93
C LEU A 427 2.96 -7.32 -16.66
N ASN A 428 3.42 -6.15 -16.25
CA ASN A 428 4.61 -5.54 -16.87
C ASN A 428 5.90 -6.30 -16.47
N SER A 429 7.02 -5.97 -17.10
CA SER A 429 8.32 -6.60 -16.83
C SER A 429 8.71 -6.61 -15.34
N ASN A 430 8.37 -5.57 -14.57
CA ASN A 430 8.64 -5.55 -13.12
C ASN A 430 7.70 -6.47 -12.34
N ASP A 431 6.42 -6.57 -12.72
CA ASP A 431 5.45 -7.49 -12.13
C ASP A 431 5.82 -8.97 -12.41
N LEU A 432 6.34 -9.27 -13.61
CA LEU A 432 6.85 -10.61 -13.96
C LEU A 432 8.16 -10.93 -13.24
N ALA A 433 9.13 -10.00 -13.21
CA ALA A 433 10.35 -10.15 -12.42
C ALA A 433 10.04 -10.36 -10.93
N PHE A 434 8.96 -9.75 -10.42
CA PHE A 434 8.48 -9.93 -9.05
C PHE A 434 8.00 -11.37 -8.78
N LEU A 435 7.27 -12.01 -9.71
CA LEU A 435 6.91 -13.44 -9.58
C LEU A 435 8.13 -14.37 -9.60
N ASN A 436 9.18 -13.97 -10.33
CA ASN A 436 10.42 -14.75 -10.46
C ASN A 436 11.40 -14.57 -9.28
N LEU A 437 11.17 -13.61 -8.38
CA LEU A 437 12.02 -13.37 -7.20
C LEU A 437 12.37 -14.66 -6.46
N SER A 438 13.60 -14.77 -5.98
CA SER A 438 14.07 -15.94 -5.24
C SER A 438 15.13 -15.56 -4.20
N VAL A 439 15.27 -16.39 -3.17
CA VAL A 439 16.36 -16.32 -2.20
C VAL A 439 17.53 -17.15 -2.73
N PRO A 440 18.72 -16.57 -3.00
CA PRO A 440 19.83 -17.28 -3.65
C PRO A 440 20.35 -18.51 -2.89
N SER A 441 20.11 -18.60 -1.58
CA SER A 441 20.48 -19.76 -0.76
C SER A 441 19.40 -20.85 -0.71
N LEU A 442 18.16 -20.55 -1.12
CA LEU A 442 17.02 -21.47 -1.14
C LEU A 442 16.65 -21.94 -2.56
N SER A 443 17.17 -21.29 -3.61
CA SER A 443 17.14 -21.78 -4.99
C SER A 443 18.05 -23.01 -5.13
N ALA A 444 17.55 -24.06 -5.79
CA ALA A 444 18.31 -25.29 -5.99
C ALA A 444 19.57 -25.05 -6.86
N LYS A 445 20.60 -25.88 -6.70
CA LYS A 445 21.90 -25.78 -7.41
C LYS A 445 21.83 -26.19 -8.91
N ASN A 446 20.75 -25.87 -9.60
CA ASN A 446 20.59 -26.18 -11.03
C ASN A 446 21.20 -25.13 -11.96
N ASP A 447 21.54 -23.93 -11.46
CA ASP A 447 22.28 -22.88 -12.20
C ASP A 447 23.75 -23.24 -12.51
N SER A 448 24.13 -24.53 -12.45
CA SER A 448 25.46 -25.02 -12.84
C SER A 448 25.61 -25.24 -14.36
N ARG A 449 24.74 -24.63 -15.18
CA ARG A 449 24.84 -24.55 -16.65
C ARG A 449 24.40 -23.20 -17.25
N VAL A 450 24.81 -22.08 -16.65
CA VAL A 450 25.05 -20.84 -17.41
C VAL A 450 26.50 -20.44 -17.20
N GLY A 451 27.26 -20.41 -18.29
CA GLY A 451 28.70 -20.16 -18.27
C GLY A 451 29.02 -18.72 -17.87
N SER A 452 30.05 -18.58 -17.04
CA SER A 452 30.72 -17.34 -16.63
C SER A 452 30.71 -16.18 -17.64
N GLU A 453 29.95 -15.12 -17.35
CA GLU A 453 30.29 -13.78 -17.86
C GLU A 453 31.32 -13.13 -16.94
N LYS A 454 32.60 -13.25 -17.32
CA LYS A 454 33.66 -12.38 -16.80
C LYS A 454 33.48 -10.99 -17.40
N PHE A 455 33.06 -10.02 -16.60
CA PHE A 455 33.29 -8.61 -16.91
C PHE A 455 34.79 -8.29 -16.76
N SER A 456 35.57 -8.54 -17.81
CA SER A 456 36.92 -7.97 -17.96
C SER A 456 36.83 -6.67 -18.74
N ARG A 457 36.91 -5.55 -18.03
CA ARG A 457 37.40 -4.29 -18.60
C ARG A 457 38.90 -4.43 -18.80
N ASP A 458 39.38 -4.13 -20.00
CA ASP A 458 40.69 -3.51 -20.19
C ASP A 458 40.68 -2.60 -21.42
N LYS A 459 41.47 -1.53 -21.35
CA LYS A 459 41.81 -0.66 -22.49
C LYS A 459 43.18 -1.11 -23.01
N GLU A 460 43.40 -1.08 -24.33
CA GLU A 460 44.26 -0.09 -25.00
C GLU A 460 44.47 -0.42 -26.49
N CYS A 461 45.06 0.53 -27.22
CA CYS A 461 45.26 0.50 -28.67
C CYS A 461 46.34 -0.50 -29.11
N ILE A 462 46.32 -0.86 -30.41
CA ILE A 462 47.43 -0.57 -31.35
C ILE A 462 46.90 -0.55 -32.80
N LYS A 463 47.64 0.13 -33.68
CA LYS A 463 47.30 0.53 -35.05
C LYS A 463 47.62 -0.57 -36.08
N GLU A 464 47.00 -0.50 -37.27
CA GLU A 464 47.71 -0.18 -38.52
C GLU A 464 46.78 0.05 -39.75
N ALA A 465 47.17 1.06 -40.55
CA ALA A 465 47.04 1.32 -42.01
C ALA A 465 45.94 0.64 -42.88
N ALA A 466 45.38 1.25 -43.93
CA ALA A 466 45.76 2.38 -44.80
C ALA A 466 44.49 3.12 -45.33
N LYS A 467 44.38 4.47 -45.34
CA LYS A 467 44.79 5.49 -46.35
C LYS A 467 43.87 5.65 -47.59
N SER A 468 43.85 6.89 -48.13
CA SER A 468 43.04 7.47 -49.23
C SER A 468 41.56 7.81 -48.93
N ASP A 469 41.00 8.98 -49.29
CA ASP A 469 41.57 10.31 -49.64
C ASP A 469 40.53 11.44 -49.35
N ILE A 470 40.96 12.72 -49.33
CA ILE A 470 40.19 13.95 -48.98
C ILE A 470 39.58 14.61 -50.27
N PRO A 471 38.90 15.80 -50.32
CA PRO A 471 38.66 16.93 -49.36
C PRO A 471 37.17 17.15 -48.99
N GLU A 472 36.82 17.71 -47.81
CA GLU A 472 36.74 19.15 -47.44
C GLU A 472 35.86 20.05 -48.34
N GLU A 473 34.80 20.65 -47.75
CA GLU A 473 34.53 22.09 -47.84
C GLU A 473 33.67 22.60 -46.66
N ASN A 474 33.60 23.92 -46.48
CA ASN A 474 33.37 24.61 -45.19
C ASN A 474 31.93 25.16 -44.99
N LEU A 475 31.78 25.93 -43.89
CA LEU A 475 30.75 26.91 -43.48
C LEU A 475 29.83 26.39 -42.36
N ASP A 476 29.82 26.89 -41.12
CA ASP A 476 29.91 28.22 -40.48
C ASP A 476 28.56 28.75 -39.95
N GLU A 477 28.65 29.40 -38.78
CA GLU A 477 27.71 30.30 -38.11
C GLU A 477 26.37 29.80 -37.50
N GLU A 478 26.37 29.83 -36.16
CA GLU A 478 25.22 30.04 -35.27
C GLU A 478 24.57 31.44 -35.52
N PRO A 479 23.29 31.73 -35.14
CA PRO A 479 23.04 32.07 -33.73
C PRO A 479 21.59 31.94 -33.14
N THR A 480 21.54 31.72 -31.82
CA THR A 480 20.65 32.34 -30.80
C THR A 480 19.10 32.24 -30.79
N LYS A 481 18.62 31.79 -29.60
CA LYS A 481 17.60 32.39 -28.70
C LYS A 481 16.08 32.13 -28.85
N GLU A 482 15.51 31.67 -27.70
CA GLU A 482 14.24 32.11 -27.03
C GLU A 482 12.90 31.90 -27.81
N THR A 483 11.78 31.39 -27.26
CA THR A 483 11.35 31.20 -25.86
C THR A 483 10.13 30.23 -25.74
N ALA A 484 9.87 29.74 -24.52
CA ALA A 484 8.53 29.47 -23.93
C ALA A 484 7.59 28.33 -24.43
N THR A 485 7.53 27.26 -23.61
CA THR A 485 6.33 26.59 -23.05
C THR A 485 5.16 26.09 -23.93
N THR A 486 5.02 24.75 -24.00
CA THR A 486 3.75 24.00 -23.82
C THR A 486 4.03 22.54 -23.40
N ASP A 487 3.04 21.88 -22.79
CA ASP A 487 3.10 20.52 -22.21
C ASP A 487 3.23 19.38 -23.25
N PRO A 488 3.67 18.16 -22.85
CA PRO A 488 4.03 17.09 -23.77
C PRO A 488 2.83 16.26 -24.27
N ASP A 489 2.70 16.19 -25.59
CA ASP A 489 1.72 15.35 -26.29
C ASP A 489 2.36 14.01 -26.71
N MET A 490 1.76 12.88 -26.30
CA MET A 490 2.29 11.54 -26.59
C MET A 490 1.91 11.10 -28.01
N LYS A 491 2.85 11.17 -28.94
CA LYS A 491 2.75 10.51 -30.25
C LYS A 491 3.57 9.22 -30.27
N GLU A 492 2.91 8.08 -30.06
CA GLU A 492 3.43 6.81 -30.55
C GLU A 492 3.03 6.65 -32.02
N ALA A 493 4.02 6.52 -32.90
CA ALA A 493 3.81 6.32 -34.33
C ALA A 493 3.68 4.83 -34.66
N GLU A 494 2.71 4.48 -35.49
CA GLU A 494 2.53 3.12 -36.00
C GLU A 494 3.63 2.78 -37.01
N SER A 495 4.43 1.74 -36.71
CA SER A 495 5.02 0.82 -37.69
C SER A 495 5.24 -0.52 -36.98
N GLY A 496 5.19 -1.69 -37.60
CA GLY A 496 5.02 -1.96 -39.03
C GLY A 496 5.49 -3.38 -39.31
N ASN A 497 4.61 -4.36 -39.06
CA ASN A 497 4.71 -5.76 -39.51
C ASN A 497 6.02 -6.54 -39.19
N CYS A 498 5.94 -7.51 -38.27
CA CYS A 498 6.85 -8.65 -38.29
C CYS A 498 6.06 -9.97 -38.21
N LYS A 499 6.32 -10.84 -39.19
CA LYS A 499 5.69 -12.15 -39.34
C LYS A 499 6.04 -13.07 -38.18
N SER A 500 5.15 -14.03 -37.94
CA SER A 500 5.29 -15.16 -37.03
C SER A 500 6.69 -15.81 -37.06
N ASN A 501 7.41 -15.70 -35.95
CA ASN A 501 8.33 -16.73 -35.51
C ASN A 501 7.88 -17.17 -34.11
N ILE A 502 7.36 -18.40 -34.04
CA ILE A 502 7.06 -19.08 -32.78
C ILE A 502 8.41 -19.46 -32.17
N LEU A 503 8.86 -18.68 -31.19
CA LEU A 503 10.06 -18.97 -30.40
C LEU A 503 9.73 -18.80 -28.91
N GLU A 504 9.40 -19.94 -28.31
CA GLU A 504 9.54 -20.28 -26.88
C GLU A 504 8.94 -19.28 -25.85
N GLU A 505 7.66 -19.48 -25.52
CA GLU A 505 7.08 -19.03 -24.23
C GLU A 505 7.52 -19.88 -23.02
N ASP A 506 8.25 -20.98 -23.27
CA ASP A 506 8.86 -21.82 -22.24
C ASP A 506 10.08 -21.14 -21.62
N LEU A 507 9.89 -20.43 -20.49
CA LEU A 507 10.88 -20.35 -19.38
C LEU A 507 10.40 -19.64 -18.10
N TYR A 508 9.12 -19.29 -17.93
CA TYR A 508 8.58 -18.70 -16.69
C TYR A 508 7.74 -19.67 -15.84
N SER A 509 8.26 -20.88 -15.63
CA SER A 509 7.74 -21.78 -14.60
C SER A 509 8.05 -21.23 -13.21
N ALA A 510 7.00 -20.76 -12.51
CA ALA A 510 7.10 -20.28 -11.14
C ALA A 510 7.38 -21.43 -10.15
N GLU A 511 8.64 -21.87 -10.07
CA GLU A 511 9.09 -22.94 -9.18
C GLU A 511 8.67 -22.64 -7.72
N GLY A 512 7.84 -23.53 -7.17
CA GLY A 512 7.37 -23.41 -5.79
C GLY A 512 6.28 -24.42 -5.43
N GLY A 513 5.40 -24.77 -6.37
CA GLY A 513 4.38 -25.82 -6.18
C GLY A 513 4.80 -27.15 -6.82
N LYS A 514 4.39 -28.28 -6.21
CA LYS A 514 4.54 -29.62 -6.78
C LYS A 514 3.38 -30.00 -7.71
N LYS A 515 2.26 -29.30 -7.64
CA LYS A 515 1.12 -29.52 -8.53
C LYS A 515 1.40 -28.89 -9.90
N ASP A 516 0.98 -29.58 -10.95
CA ASP A 516 0.93 -29.04 -12.31
C ASP A 516 0.21 -27.67 -12.35
N PRO A 517 0.80 -26.62 -12.97
CA PRO A 517 0.19 -25.29 -13.04
C PRO A 517 -1.20 -25.28 -13.69
N SER A 518 -1.40 -26.03 -14.77
CA SER A 518 -2.66 -26.08 -15.51
C SER A 518 -3.77 -26.75 -14.70
N LEU A 519 -3.46 -27.82 -13.95
CA LEU A 519 -4.36 -28.47 -13.00
C LEU A 519 -4.69 -27.54 -11.82
N ARG A 520 -3.70 -26.82 -11.26
CA ARG A 520 -3.92 -25.82 -10.19
C ARG A 520 -4.89 -24.74 -10.67
N ARG A 521 -4.64 -24.18 -11.86
CA ARG A 521 -5.47 -23.15 -12.51
C ARG A 521 -6.90 -23.66 -12.75
N ARG A 522 -7.07 -24.87 -13.31
CA ARG A 522 -8.39 -25.51 -13.53
C ARG A 522 -9.16 -25.75 -12.23
N GLU A 523 -8.47 -26.12 -11.14
CA GLU A 523 -9.10 -26.27 -9.82
C GLU A 523 -9.54 -24.95 -9.19
N LEU A 524 -8.78 -23.86 -9.39
CA LEU A 524 -9.07 -22.55 -8.82
C LEU A 524 -10.07 -21.71 -9.62
N LEU A 525 -10.08 -21.87 -10.95
CA LEU A 525 -10.92 -21.11 -11.87
C LEU A 525 -12.23 -21.85 -12.22
N VAL A 526 -12.12 -23.09 -12.69
CA VAL A 526 -13.30 -23.84 -13.20
C VAL A 526 -13.98 -24.62 -12.07
N LYS A 527 -13.29 -25.55 -11.39
CA LYS A 527 -13.91 -26.42 -10.37
C LYS A 527 -14.37 -25.70 -9.10
N SER A 528 -14.05 -24.42 -8.95
CA SER A 528 -14.48 -23.56 -7.85
C SER A 528 -15.81 -22.84 -8.10
N GLY A 529 -16.30 -22.83 -9.35
CA GLY A 529 -17.39 -21.97 -9.80
C GLY A 529 -16.98 -20.49 -9.97
N LEU A 530 -15.68 -20.16 -9.93
CA LEU A 530 -15.24 -18.76 -10.13
C LEU A 530 -15.50 -18.31 -11.56
N ALA A 531 -15.13 -19.13 -12.54
CA ALA A 531 -15.31 -18.83 -13.95
C ALA A 531 -16.77 -18.66 -14.34
N GLU A 532 -17.65 -19.52 -13.82
CA GLU A 532 -19.08 -19.47 -14.10
C GLU A 532 -19.68 -18.13 -13.65
N ASN A 533 -19.49 -17.77 -12.37
CA ASN A 533 -19.92 -16.48 -11.83
C ASN A 533 -19.28 -15.28 -12.56
N LEU A 534 -18.04 -15.42 -13.05
CA LEU A 534 -17.37 -14.35 -13.79
C LEU A 534 -17.94 -14.17 -15.19
N VAL A 535 -18.32 -15.25 -15.88
CA VAL A 535 -19.03 -15.17 -17.16
C VAL A 535 -20.42 -14.55 -16.93
N ASP A 536 -21.13 -14.95 -15.88
CA ASP A 536 -22.45 -14.37 -15.54
C ASP A 536 -22.35 -12.84 -15.30
N VAL A 537 -21.37 -12.38 -14.50
CA VAL A 537 -21.09 -10.95 -14.33
C VAL A 537 -20.69 -10.26 -15.65
N CYS A 538 -19.94 -10.93 -16.52
CA CYS A 538 -19.62 -10.40 -17.84
C CYS A 538 -20.87 -10.29 -18.75
N ILE A 539 -21.86 -11.17 -18.61
CA ILE A 539 -23.14 -11.08 -19.33
C ILE A 539 -23.99 -9.93 -18.78
N GLU A 540 -24.16 -9.86 -17.46
CA GLU A 540 -25.00 -8.86 -16.79
C GLU A 540 -24.46 -7.43 -16.96
N ASP A 541 -23.16 -7.22 -16.80
CA ASP A 541 -22.50 -5.90 -16.83
C ASP A 541 -21.70 -5.63 -18.11
N ALA A 542 -22.03 -6.32 -19.22
CA ALA A 542 -21.26 -6.31 -20.47
C ALA A 542 -20.88 -4.90 -20.97
N GLY A 543 -21.82 -3.94 -20.89
CA GLY A 543 -21.61 -2.57 -21.38
C GLY A 543 -20.62 -1.76 -20.54
N GLU A 544 -20.75 -1.80 -19.22
CA GLU A 544 -19.86 -1.11 -18.28
C GLU A 544 -18.45 -1.71 -18.32
N LEU A 545 -18.35 -3.04 -18.40
CA LEU A 545 -17.07 -3.73 -18.50
C LEU A 545 -16.35 -3.44 -19.82
N LEU A 546 -17.04 -3.47 -20.97
CA LEU A 546 -16.44 -3.19 -22.29
C LEU A 546 -15.94 -1.75 -22.44
N THR A 547 -16.70 -0.78 -21.90
CA THR A 547 -16.37 0.65 -21.99
C THR A 547 -15.36 1.09 -20.91
N SER A 548 -15.19 0.32 -19.84
CA SER A 548 -14.17 0.56 -18.81
C SER A 548 -12.75 0.38 -19.33
N ASN A 549 -11.85 1.26 -18.88
CA ASN A 549 -10.42 1.13 -19.15
C ASN A 549 -9.82 -0.19 -18.60
N PHE A 550 -10.41 -0.76 -17.55
CA PHE A 550 -9.89 -1.94 -16.87
C PHE A 550 -10.76 -3.19 -17.10
N GLY A 551 -12.09 -3.04 -17.09
CA GLY A 551 -13.04 -4.14 -17.32
C GLY A 551 -12.84 -4.83 -18.68
N LYS A 552 -12.46 -4.07 -19.71
CA LYS A 552 -12.26 -4.56 -21.08
C LYS A 552 -11.23 -5.68 -21.20
N GLU A 553 -10.22 -5.67 -20.32
CA GLU A 553 -9.17 -6.70 -20.31
C GLU A 553 -9.71 -8.04 -19.80
N VAL A 554 -10.53 -8.00 -18.74
CA VAL A 554 -11.21 -9.19 -18.20
C VAL A 554 -12.25 -9.70 -19.20
N MET A 555 -13.05 -8.78 -19.76
CA MET A 555 -14.05 -9.10 -20.78
C MET A 555 -13.42 -9.81 -21.99
N PHE A 556 -12.28 -9.31 -22.48
CA PHE A 556 -11.54 -9.92 -23.58
C PHE A 556 -11.13 -11.36 -23.26
N GLU A 557 -10.44 -11.59 -22.14
CA GLU A 557 -9.95 -12.91 -21.77
C GLU A 557 -11.08 -13.91 -21.45
N VAL A 558 -12.21 -13.44 -20.88
CA VAL A 558 -13.39 -14.28 -20.66
C VAL A 558 -14.06 -14.65 -21.99
N ALA A 559 -14.29 -13.69 -22.89
CA ALA A 559 -14.91 -13.94 -24.20
C ALA A 559 -14.05 -14.81 -25.13
N MET A 560 -12.72 -14.82 -24.95
CA MET A 560 -11.76 -15.73 -25.59
C MET A 560 -11.77 -17.16 -25.01
N GLY A 561 -12.52 -17.44 -23.94
CA GLY A 561 -12.49 -18.73 -23.25
C GLY A 561 -11.26 -18.96 -22.36
N GLY A 562 -10.49 -17.90 -22.08
CA GLY A 562 -9.20 -17.92 -21.38
C GLY A 562 -8.08 -18.57 -22.19
N SER A 563 -6.82 -18.36 -21.77
CA SER A 563 -5.65 -19.03 -22.35
C SER A 563 -5.87 -20.54 -22.39
N ASP A 564 -5.38 -21.20 -23.45
CA ASP A 564 -5.49 -22.65 -23.65
C ASP A 564 -6.95 -23.16 -23.75
N GLY A 565 -7.91 -22.25 -23.96
CA GLY A 565 -9.34 -22.55 -24.00
C GLY A 565 -9.88 -23.13 -22.70
N ILE A 566 -9.31 -22.76 -21.55
CA ILE A 566 -9.59 -23.40 -20.25
C ILE A 566 -11.08 -23.41 -19.85
N LEU A 567 -11.89 -22.47 -20.36
CA LEU A 567 -13.32 -22.35 -20.06
C LEU A 567 -14.21 -23.21 -20.97
N HIS A 568 -13.80 -23.46 -22.22
CA HIS A 568 -14.62 -24.16 -23.22
C HIS A 568 -15.17 -25.53 -22.75
N PRO A 569 -14.37 -26.44 -22.15
CA PRO A 569 -14.84 -27.76 -21.73
C PRO A 569 -15.95 -27.79 -20.66
N ALA A 570 -16.34 -26.63 -20.11
CA ALA A 570 -17.37 -26.51 -19.07
C ALA A 570 -18.39 -25.39 -19.29
N LEU A 571 -18.07 -24.37 -20.10
CA LEU A 571 -18.85 -23.12 -20.17
C LEU A 571 -19.23 -22.65 -21.59
N ASP A 572 -19.06 -23.48 -22.63
CA ASP A 572 -19.37 -23.11 -24.03
C ASP A 572 -20.73 -22.41 -24.22
N GLU A 573 -21.80 -22.92 -23.60
CA GLU A 573 -23.14 -22.30 -23.68
C GLU A 573 -23.16 -20.90 -23.06
N LYS A 574 -22.51 -20.69 -21.90
CA LYS A 574 -22.42 -19.37 -21.26
C LYS A 574 -21.49 -18.42 -22.04
N LEU A 575 -20.43 -18.92 -22.66
CA LEU A 575 -19.55 -18.12 -23.54
C LEU A 575 -20.31 -17.65 -24.79
N ASN A 576 -21.14 -18.51 -25.39
CA ASN A 576 -22.03 -18.11 -26.48
C ASN A 576 -23.05 -17.06 -26.02
N ASN A 577 -23.66 -17.21 -24.84
CA ASN A 577 -24.56 -16.20 -24.27
C ASN A 577 -23.86 -14.86 -24.04
N LEU A 578 -22.58 -14.86 -23.64
CA LEU A 578 -21.76 -13.64 -23.55
C LEU A 578 -21.51 -13.02 -24.92
N HIS A 579 -21.20 -13.82 -25.94
CA HIS A 579 -21.05 -13.33 -27.32
C HIS A 579 -22.37 -12.70 -27.82
N GLU A 580 -23.52 -13.32 -27.51
CA GLU A 580 -24.85 -12.77 -27.82
C GLU A 580 -25.15 -11.47 -27.06
N ALA A 581 -24.77 -11.36 -25.78
CA ALA A 581 -24.98 -10.15 -24.98
C ALA A 581 -24.17 -8.96 -25.52
N ILE A 582 -22.90 -9.18 -25.86
CA ILE A 582 -22.04 -8.17 -26.50
C ILE A 582 -22.62 -7.78 -27.89
N ALA A 583 -23.08 -8.76 -28.66
CA ALA A 583 -23.72 -8.52 -29.95
C ALA A 583 -25.03 -7.70 -29.79
N ALA A 584 -25.87 -8.00 -28.80
CA ALA A 584 -27.09 -7.25 -28.52
C ALA A 584 -26.81 -5.78 -28.15
N LEU A 585 -25.71 -5.50 -27.42
CA LEU A 585 -25.25 -4.13 -27.18
C LEU A 585 -24.84 -3.42 -28.48
N ALA A 586 -24.09 -4.10 -29.35
CA ALA A 586 -23.66 -3.57 -30.65
C ALA A 586 -24.79 -3.43 -31.68
N ALA A 587 -25.93 -4.10 -31.47
CA ALA A 587 -27.10 -4.05 -32.35
C ALA A 587 -28.02 -2.85 -32.08
N LYS A 588 -27.83 -2.14 -30.96
CA LYS A 588 -28.56 -0.92 -30.60
C LYS A 588 -28.35 0.16 -31.68
N LEU A 589 -29.34 1.04 -31.81
CA LEU A 589 -29.22 2.20 -32.69
C LEU A 589 -28.32 3.26 -32.03
N LYS A 590 -27.61 4.03 -32.86
CA LYS A 590 -26.89 5.21 -32.43
C LYS A 590 -27.90 6.24 -31.90
N SER A 591 -27.87 6.49 -30.59
CA SER A 591 -28.68 7.49 -29.93
C SER A 591 -27.94 8.82 -29.96
N GLU A 592 -28.54 9.85 -30.54
CA GLU A 592 -27.99 11.22 -30.52
C GLU A 592 -28.34 11.96 -29.21
N GLU A 593 -29.22 11.39 -28.37
CA GLU A 593 -29.76 12.01 -27.16
C GLU A 593 -29.10 11.50 -25.85
N SER A 594 -28.19 10.52 -25.92
CA SER A 594 -27.52 9.95 -24.75
C SER A 594 -26.07 10.43 -24.62
N GLU A 595 -25.66 10.84 -23.42
CA GLU A 595 -24.26 11.19 -23.11
C GLU A 595 -23.29 9.99 -23.23
N GLU A 596 -23.81 8.76 -23.23
CA GLU A 596 -23.03 7.53 -23.39
C GLU A 596 -22.73 7.21 -24.87
N GLU A 597 -21.44 7.12 -25.21
CA GLU A 597 -20.97 6.69 -26.53
C GLU A 597 -21.41 5.25 -26.86
N HIS A 598 -21.84 5.00 -28.10
CA HIS A 598 -22.19 3.65 -28.54
C HIS A 598 -20.99 2.68 -28.47
N VAL A 599 -21.20 1.40 -28.13
CA VAL A 599 -20.12 0.42 -27.90
C VAL A 599 -19.22 0.16 -29.11
N LEU A 600 -19.68 0.45 -30.33
CA LEU A 600 -18.87 0.36 -31.55
C LEU A 600 -18.02 1.62 -31.82
N GLU A 601 -18.34 2.75 -31.18
CA GLU A 601 -17.64 4.02 -31.35
C GLU A 601 -16.75 4.37 -30.16
N ASN A 602 -17.12 3.94 -28.94
CA ASN A 602 -16.37 4.22 -27.73
C ASN A 602 -14.92 3.72 -27.79
N PHE A 603 -13.99 4.53 -27.27
CA PHE A 603 -12.55 4.33 -27.38
C PHE A 603 -12.07 2.96 -26.87
N HIS A 604 -12.66 2.44 -25.78
CA HIS A 604 -12.25 1.20 -25.13
C HIS A 604 -12.93 -0.03 -25.71
N SER A 605 -14.26 0.01 -25.88
CA SER A 605 -15.03 -1.13 -26.36
C SER A 605 -14.78 -1.42 -27.85
N SER A 606 -14.67 -0.40 -28.70
CA SER A 606 -14.42 -0.57 -30.15
C SER A 606 -13.11 -1.33 -30.42
N ARG A 607 -12.01 -0.96 -29.74
CA ARG A 607 -10.72 -1.64 -29.82
C ARG A 607 -10.80 -3.09 -29.34
N THR A 608 -11.58 -3.34 -28.28
CA THR A 608 -11.75 -4.67 -27.69
C THR A 608 -12.59 -5.58 -28.60
N ILE A 609 -13.69 -5.07 -29.14
CA ILE A 609 -14.55 -5.79 -30.10
C ILE A 609 -13.79 -6.07 -31.41
N ARG A 610 -13.06 -5.09 -31.97
CA ARG A 610 -12.15 -5.30 -33.11
C ARG A 610 -11.21 -6.47 -32.84
N LYS A 611 -10.58 -6.50 -31.66
CA LYS A 611 -9.65 -7.56 -31.32
C LYS A 611 -10.33 -8.92 -31.20
N LEU A 612 -11.51 -9.00 -30.56
CA LEU A 612 -12.29 -10.25 -30.49
C LEU A 612 -12.72 -10.77 -31.87
N ILE A 613 -12.96 -9.90 -32.87
CA ILE A 613 -13.26 -10.34 -34.25
C ILE A 613 -12.05 -11.00 -34.92
N LEU A 614 -10.84 -10.50 -34.65
CA LEU A 614 -9.60 -11.04 -35.19
C LEU A 614 -9.20 -12.35 -34.48
N ASP A 615 -9.32 -12.37 -33.15
CA ASP A 615 -8.80 -13.46 -32.31
C ASP A 615 -9.82 -14.58 -32.05
N CYS A 616 -11.15 -14.34 -32.20
CA CYS A 616 -12.22 -15.31 -31.92
C CYS A 616 -13.27 -15.43 -33.05
N PRO A 617 -13.14 -16.42 -33.96
CA PRO A 617 -14.06 -16.62 -35.09
C PRO A 617 -15.52 -16.92 -34.69
N ALA A 618 -15.73 -17.56 -33.54
CA ALA A 618 -17.06 -17.83 -32.99
C ALA A 618 -17.77 -16.52 -32.59
N PHE A 619 -17.07 -15.64 -31.86
CA PHE A 619 -17.57 -14.31 -31.52
C PHE A 619 -17.85 -13.47 -32.77
N ALA A 620 -16.91 -13.44 -33.72
CA ALA A 620 -17.06 -12.72 -34.98
C ALA A 620 -18.34 -13.16 -35.72
N SER A 621 -18.53 -14.47 -35.87
CA SER A 621 -19.72 -15.05 -36.51
C SER A 621 -21.03 -14.65 -35.82
N THR A 622 -21.06 -14.62 -34.49
CA THR A 622 -22.24 -14.21 -33.71
C THR A 622 -22.53 -12.72 -33.86
N LEU A 623 -21.50 -11.87 -33.71
CA LEU A 623 -21.61 -10.42 -33.86
C LEU A 623 -22.08 -10.01 -35.26
N TRP A 624 -21.54 -10.65 -36.32
CA TRP A 624 -21.96 -10.38 -37.69
C TRP A 624 -23.45 -10.67 -37.89
N LYS A 625 -23.88 -11.90 -37.54
CA LYS A 625 -25.25 -12.39 -37.76
C LYS A 625 -26.30 -11.63 -36.96
N LYS A 626 -25.98 -11.19 -35.73
CA LYS A 626 -26.93 -10.55 -34.81
C LYS A 626 -26.95 -9.02 -34.94
N SER A 627 -25.85 -8.38 -35.35
CA SER A 627 -25.68 -6.93 -35.14
C SER A 627 -25.27 -6.14 -36.38
N LEU A 628 -24.41 -6.68 -37.25
CA LEU A 628 -23.78 -5.92 -38.33
C LEU A 628 -24.31 -6.22 -39.73
N LYS A 629 -24.81 -7.43 -39.99
CA LYS A 629 -25.35 -7.82 -41.31
C LYS A 629 -26.47 -6.87 -41.74
N GLY A 630 -26.34 -6.28 -42.93
CA GLY A 630 -27.25 -5.28 -43.49
C GLY A 630 -27.11 -3.87 -42.88
N LYS A 631 -26.09 -3.63 -42.04
CA LYS A 631 -25.86 -2.35 -41.33
C LYS A 631 -24.43 -1.84 -41.46
N SER A 632 -23.55 -2.49 -42.22
CA SER A 632 -22.11 -2.14 -42.27
C SER A 632 -21.86 -0.69 -42.69
N GLN A 633 -22.70 -0.14 -43.58
CA GLN A 633 -22.56 1.25 -44.04
C GLN A 633 -22.83 2.30 -42.95
N LEU A 634 -23.67 2.00 -41.96
CA LEU A 634 -23.92 2.89 -40.80
C LEU A 634 -22.68 2.99 -39.90
N TRP A 635 -21.86 1.93 -39.88
CA TRP A 635 -20.67 1.79 -39.04
C TRP A 635 -19.36 1.93 -39.83
N ALA A 636 -19.43 2.44 -41.07
CA ALA A 636 -18.28 2.55 -41.96
C ALA A 636 -17.41 3.80 -41.73
N GLN A 637 -17.69 4.61 -40.71
CA GLN A 637 -16.97 5.85 -40.40
C GLN A 637 -16.45 5.88 -38.94
N GLY A 638 -15.59 6.84 -38.60
CA GLY A 638 -15.10 7.01 -37.22
C GLY A 638 -14.40 5.78 -36.65
N HIS A 639 -14.53 5.55 -35.33
CA HIS A 639 -13.93 4.38 -34.65
C HIS A 639 -14.57 3.05 -35.05
N SER A 640 -15.87 3.03 -35.35
CA SER A 640 -16.62 1.84 -35.73
C SER A 640 -16.16 1.26 -37.08
N SER A 641 -15.65 2.09 -37.99
CA SER A 641 -15.03 1.64 -39.25
C SER A 641 -13.92 0.60 -39.05
N LYS A 642 -13.12 0.72 -37.98
CA LYS A 642 -12.05 -0.23 -37.64
C LYS A 642 -12.60 -1.57 -37.14
N VAL A 643 -13.80 -1.57 -36.54
CA VAL A 643 -14.50 -2.79 -36.11
C VAL A 643 -15.10 -3.51 -37.31
N VAL A 644 -15.72 -2.77 -38.24
CA VAL A 644 -16.26 -3.34 -39.49
C VAL A 644 -15.15 -3.91 -40.36
N SER A 645 -14.04 -3.19 -40.54
CA SER A 645 -12.88 -3.62 -41.33
C SER A 645 -12.22 -4.89 -40.77
N ALA A 646 -12.32 -5.14 -39.47
CA ALA A 646 -11.77 -6.33 -38.80
C ALA A 646 -12.31 -7.65 -39.38
N PHE A 647 -13.54 -7.65 -39.91
CA PHE A 647 -14.12 -8.83 -40.56
C PHE A 647 -13.43 -9.19 -41.87
N TRP A 648 -12.88 -8.19 -42.58
CA TRP A 648 -12.06 -8.42 -43.78
C TRP A 648 -10.61 -8.77 -43.43
N GLU A 649 -10.08 -8.18 -42.35
CA GLU A 649 -8.73 -8.43 -41.83
C GLU A 649 -8.59 -9.79 -41.11
N SER A 650 -9.69 -10.41 -40.68
CA SER A 650 -9.70 -11.68 -39.93
C SER A 650 -8.97 -12.80 -40.68
N SER A 651 -8.17 -13.59 -39.99
CA SER A 651 -7.47 -14.75 -40.57
C SER A 651 -8.40 -15.91 -40.91
N ASP A 652 -9.59 -15.98 -40.32
CA ASP A 652 -10.58 -17.01 -40.58
C ASP A 652 -11.30 -16.81 -41.93
N SER A 653 -11.33 -17.86 -42.76
CA SER A 653 -11.90 -17.78 -44.11
C SER A 653 -13.42 -17.67 -44.12
N GLU A 654 -14.12 -18.28 -43.18
CA GLU A 654 -15.58 -18.23 -43.12
C GLU A 654 -16.06 -16.88 -42.56
N VAL A 655 -15.34 -16.29 -41.59
CA VAL A 655 -15.57 -14.91 -41.14
C VAL A 655 -15.42 -13.92 -42.30
N ARG A 656 -14.31 -13.97 -43.05
CA ARG A 656 -14.11 -13.11 -44.23
C ARG A 656 -15.21 -13.31 -45.26
N LYS A 657 -15.52 -14.56 -45.62
CA LYS A 657 -16.54 -14.91 -46.62
C LYS A 657 -17.94 -14.42 -46.24
N MET A 658 -18.31 -14.52 -44.96
CA MET A 658 -19.61 -14.06 -44.44
C MET A 658 -19.82 -12.54 -44.55
N ALA A 659 -18.73 -11.78 -44.51
CA ALA A 659 -18.75 -10.32 -44.63
C ALA A 659 -18.44 -9.80 -46.04
N LYS A 660 -17.81 -10.62 -46.91
CA LYS A 660 -17.25 -10.21 -48.21
C LYS A 660 -18.24 -9.48 -49.12
N GLU A 661 -19.47 -9.96 -49.21
CA GLU A 661 -20.50 -9.39 -50.10
C GLU A 661 -20.92 -7.97 -49.69
N GLU A 662 -20.98 -7.68 -48.40
CA GLU A 662 -21.44 -6.38 -47.86
C GLU A 662 -20.28 -5.37 -47.74
N LEU A 663 -19.07 -5.86 -47.43
CA LEU A 663 -17.91 -4.98 -47.24
C LEU A 663 -17.22 -4.61 -48.55
N LYS A 664 -17.19 -5.49 -49.56
CA LYS A 664 -16.47 -5.23 -50.82
C LYS A 664 -16.89 -3.89 -51.48
N PRO A 665 -18.18 -3.55 -51.64
CA PRO A 665 -18.57 -2.25 -52.23
C PRO A 665 -18.13 -1.03 -51.40
N LEU A 666 -18.03 -1.17 -50.07
CA LEU A 666 -17.58 -0.09 -49.18
C LEU A 666 -16.06 0.12 -49.23
N ILE A 667 -15.31 -0.95 -49.52
CA ILE A 667 -13.86 -0.94 -49.72
C ILE A 667 -13.53 -0.37 -51.11
N ASP A 668 -14.15 -0.94 -52.15
CA ASP A 668 -13.98 -0.52 -53.55
C ASP A 668 -14.40 0.96 -53.74
N GLY A 669 -15.41 1.41 -53.00
CA GLY A 669 -15.85 2.82 -52.95
C GLY A 669 -15.00 3.74 -52.05
N GLY A 670 -13.91 3.24 -51.44
CA GLY A 670 -12.99 4.03 -50.62
C GLY A 670 -13.52 4.51 -49.26
N ILE A 671 -14.69 4.01 -48.82
CA ILE A 671 -15.33 4.39 -47.56
C ILE A 671 -14.64 3.67 -46.39
N LEU A 672 -14.40 2.36 -46.53
CA LEU A 672 -13.62 1.58 -45.57
C LEU A 672 -12.14 1.56 -45.99
N LYS A 673 -11.27 2.07 -45.11
CA LYS A 673 -9.82 2.02 -45.32
C LYS A 673 -9.23 0.74 -44.73
N ILE A 674 -8.69 -0.12 -45.60
CA ILE A 674 -7.96 -1.33 -45.23
C ILE A 674 -6.45 -1.06 -45.28
N PRO A 675 -5.65 -1.55 -44.31
CA PRO A 675 -4.19 -1.42 -44.34
C PRO A 675 -3.57 -1.99 -45.64
N GLU A 676 -2.64 -1.24 -46.21
CA GLU A 676 -2.08 -1.44 -47.56
C GLU A 676 -1.53 -2.86 -47.79
N ASN A 677 -0.97 -3.49 -46.74
CA ASN A 677 -0.46 -4.88 -46.77
C ASN A 677 -1.50 -5.97 -47.15
N MET A 678 -2.80 -5.66 -47.15
CA MET A 678 -3.88 -6.61 -47.54
C MET A 678 -4.47 -6.32 -48.93
N GLN A 679 -4.12 -5.19 -49.56
CA GLN A 679 -4.62 -4.82 -50.89
C GLN A 679 -3.98 -5.69 -51.98
N SER A 680 -2.70 -6.02 -51.84
CA SER A 680 -1.93 -6.87 -52.76
C SER A 680 -2.12 -8.38 -52.56
N ALA A 681 -3.02 -8.81 -51.67
CA ALA A 681 -3.23 -10.23 -51.31
C ALA A 681 -4.55 -10.81 -51.88
N ASN A 682 -5.24 -10.07 -52.75
CA ASN A 682 -6.54 -10.45 -53.34
C ASN A 682 -6.55 -10.35 -54.88
N GLU A 683 -5.38 -10.34 -55.54
CA GLU A 683 -5.25 -10.37 -57.00
C GLU A 683 -4.98 -11.78 -57.58
N ASP A 684 -4.89 -12.82 -56.72
CA ASP A 684 -4.82 -14.25 -57.09
C ASP A 684 -6.07 -15.03 -56.63
#